data_AF-A0A6H5H3S2-F1
#
_entry.id   AF-A0A6H5H3S2-F1
#
_cell.length_a   1.000
_cell.length_b   1.000
_cell.length_c   1.000
_cell.angle_alpha   90.00
_cell.angle_beta   90.00
_cell.angle_gamma   90.00
#
_symmetry.space_group_name_H-M   'P 1'
#
loop_
_entity.id
_entity.type
_entity.pdbx_description
1 polymer ?
#
loop_
_entity_poly.entity_id
_entity_poly.type
_entity_poly.pdbx_seq_one_letter_code
_entity_poly.pdbx_strand_id
1 'polypeptide(L)'
;MDNTEHHQELVKCVVVGDTAVGKTRLICARACNKQLSLSQLLTTHVPTVWAIDQYRIYKDVLERSWEVVDGVNVSLRLWDTFGDHEKDRRFAYGRSDVVLLCFSLASPNSLRNCKAMWYPEIRKFCPNTPVILVGCKNDLRFMYRDEAYLDFFRERSPFLRAIRKSDLVMPDQARSIARELGVTYYETSVLTYYGVNEVFENAIRAALIARRQQRFWMTNLKKVQRPLLQVSSFGEATSGDFNEDTEFLIRVEKPSRGGVWEQLKRRSSCQVLTSTCNTPNLRVCANRELNHPAFTSIRVQQVEDMDTQGRLTASLQTIITLSKLVTPQAMQQTLMFLYTGTIDSKFTQIQEIRQAAEFMELPELQMFVSNMQSHEEFLNPELKQRYRQAVRVRLNDLCLSQGLFADVIFQLDDGCIPAHKPLLMARCDMMRAMFSGDFREGSAKVIHFPGVRCEVFRVLLCYLYCDAVGPLSPHRCVDLLELANRLCLPRLINLIEKRVVEELVRICTTNDNSDVVEICLKLLEPCKLHNADQLADWCMSHLCTNYNKLCKMSPKLLRSLHPDNQEYLMENRWPPVWYLKDFDYYDKCASEREREERVMFKRGSSGGGCLCFGSSAARGATSNFRLNPLNSYLRLSRWACPPNSGRSEHTFNSLDTSNE
;
A
#
# COMPACT_ATOMS: atom_id res chain seq x y z
N MET A 1 26.28 10.10 51.67
CA MET A 1 25.45 8.88 51.80
C MET A 1 24.09 9.36 52.22
N ASP A 2 23.11 9.29 51.32
CA ASP A 2 21.70 9.09 51.65
C ASP A 2 21.04 8.52 50.39
N ASN A 3 21.07 7.19 50.31
CA ASN A 3 20.47 6.36 49.28
C ASN A 3 18.94 6.35 49.50
N THR A 4 18.23 7.32 48.94
CA THR A 4 16.79 7.21 48.69
C THR A 4 16.54 6.98 47.21
N GLU A 5 17.08 5.89 46.67
CA GLU A 5 16.54 5.32 45.43
C GLU A 5 15.14 4.77 45.78
N HIS A 6 14.09 5.50 45.35
CA HIS A 6 12.72 5.02 45.42
C HIS A 6 12.65 3.61 44.83
N HIS A 7 12.17 2.62 45.61
CA HIS A 7 12.09 1.22 45.18
C HIS A 7 11.32 1.12 43.85
N GLN A 8 12.06 0.95 42.75
CA GLN A 8 11.54 0.92 41.40
C GLN A 8 11.35 -0.53 40.97
N GLU A 9 10.12 -0.89 40.60
CA GLU A 9 9.82 -2.22 40.07
C GLU A 9 9.99 -2.21 38.55
N LEU A 10 10.86 -3.08 38.04
CA LEU A 10 10.99 -3.28 36.60
C LEU A 10 9.96 -4.29 36.12
N VAL A 11 9.19 -4.01 35.06
CA VAL A 11 8.22 -4.94 34.49
C VAL A 11 8.51 -5.15 33.00
N LYS A 12 8.90 -6.37 32.62
CA LYS A 12 9.05 -6.79 31.23
C LYS A 12 7.72 -7.37 30.70
N CYS A 13 7.12 -6.65 29.76
CA CYS A 13 5.90 -7.03 29.07
C CYS A 13 6.20 -7.47 27.63
N VAL A 14 5.91 -8.73 27.31
CA VAL A 14 6.11 -9.29 25.95
C VAL A 14 4.78 -9.38 25.22
N VAL A 15 4.74 -8.96 23.95
CA VAL A 15 3.52 -8.98 23.13
C VAL A 15 3.66 -10.04 22.03
N VAL A 16 2.71 -10.97 21.96
CA VAL A 16 2.76 -12.20 21.14
C VAL A 16 1.45 -12.41 20.39
N GLY A 17 1.49 -13.01 19.20
CA GLY A 17 0.33 -13.36 18.39
C GLY A 17 0.66 -13.43 16.90
N ASP A 18 -0.34 -13.69 16.05
CA ASP A 18 -0.17 -13.79 14.59
C ASP A 18 0.43 -12.52 13.96
N THR A 19 0.96 -12.65 12.74
CA THR A 19 1.38 -11.52 11.93
C THR A 19 0.19 -10.58 11.63
N ALA A 20 0.44 -9.28 11.56
CA ALA A 20 -0.55 -8.25 11.24
C ALA A 20 -1.76 -8.09 12.20
N VAL A 21 -1.75 -8.71 13.39
CA VAL A 21 -2.86 -8.53 14.37
C VAL A 21 -2.87 -7.16 15.05
N GLY A 22 -1.76 -6.41 15.00
CA GLY A 22 -1.66 -5.05 15.57
C GLY A 22 -0.70 -4.89 16.75
N LYS A 23 0.15 -5.89 17.04
CA LYS A 23 1.11 -5.89 18.18
C LYS A 23 2.02 -4.66 18.19
N THR A 24 2.75 -4.44 17.10
CA THR A 24 3.70 -3.31 16.95
C THR A 24 2.98 -1.96 17.06
N ARG A 25 1.78 -1.84 16.47
CA ARG A 25 0.96 -0.62 16.57
C ARG A 25 0.52 -0.34 18.01
N LEU A 26 0.11 -1.36 18.74
CA LEU A 26 -0.28 -1.25 20.15
C LEU A 26 0.91 -0.80 21.02
N ILE A 27 2.10 -1.38 20.80
CA ILE A 27 3.34 -0.98 21.48
C ILE A 27 3.69 0.47 21.18
N CYS A 28 3.67 0.87 19.89
CA CYS A 28 3.98 2.25 19.51
C CYS A 28 2.97 3.25 20.09
N ALA A 29 1.68 2.92 20.09
CA ALA A 29 0.63 3.77 20.67
C ALA A 29 0.83 4.00 22.17
N ARG A 30 1.26 2.96 22.89
CA ARG A 30 1.60 3.06 24.32
C ARG A 30 2.89 3.85 24.53
N ALA A 31 3.98 3.46 23.87
CA ALA A 31 5.29 4.07 24.03
C ALA A 31 5.30 5.57 23.67
N CYS A 32 4.58 5.96 22.62
CA CYS A 32 4.52 7.33 22.14
C CYS A 32 3.36 8.14 22.73
N ASN A 33 2.48 7.54 23.55
CA ASN A 33 1.25 8.14 24.08
C ASN A 33 0.51 9.02 23.06
N LYS A 34 0.34 8.52 21.83
CA LYS A 34 -0.12 9.30 20.69
C LYS A 34 -1.27 8.59 19.98
N GLN A 35 -2.36 9.33 19.77
CA GLN A 35 -3.43 8.93 18.86
C GLN A 35 -2.91 8.99 17.42
N LEU A 36 -3.10 7.89 16.69
CA LEU A 36 -2.76 7.81 15.28
C LEU A 36 -4.02 8.06 14.46
N SER A 37 -3.96 8.94 13.47
CA SER A 37 -5.06 9.12 12.54
C SER A 37 -5.26 7.84 11.71
N LEU A 38 -6.47 7.65 11.17
CA LEU A 38 -6.76 6.55 10.26
C LEU A 38 -5.76 6.51 9.09
N SER A 39 -5.45 7.68 8.52
CA SER A 39 -4.46 7.80 7.45
C SER A 39 -3.07 7.33 7.89
N GLN A 40 -2.61 7.65 9.10
CA GLN A 40 -1.31 7.18 9.63
C GLN A 40 -1.30 5.68 9.93
N LEU A 41 -2.41 5.15 10.45
CA LEU A 41 -2.56 3.71 10.70
C LEU A 41 -2.54 2.88 9.42
N LEU A 42 -3.05 3.43 8.32
CA LEU A 42 -3.12 2.73 7.05
C LEU A 42 -1.91 2.97 6.13
N THR A 43 -1.15 4.06 6.31
CA THR A 43 -0.01 4.42 5.43
C THR A 43 1.37 4.11 6.02
N THR A 44 1.50 4.04 7.34
CA THR A 44 2.83 3.88 7.97
C THR A 44 3.14 2.41 8.25
N HIS A 45 3.95 1.73 7.44
CA HIS A 45 4.45 0.41 7.84
C HIS A 45 5.35 0.57 9.08
N VAL A 46 5.05 -0.13 10.17
CA VAL A 46 5.93 -0.19 11.34
C VAL A 46 6.64 -1.54 11.28
N PRO A 47 7.93 -1.60 10.90
CA PRO A 47 8.65 -2.86 10.85
C PRO A 47 8.74 -3.44 12.26
N THR A 48 8.25 -4.67 12.45
CA THR A 48 8.49 -5.45 13.67
C THR A 48 10.00 -5.75 13.68
N VAL A 49 10.79 -4.99 14.43
CA VAL A 49 12.15 -5.39 14.82
C VAL A 49 11.99 -5.95 16.22
N TRP A 50 12.76 -6.98 16.59
CA TRP A 50 12.82 -7.41 17.99
C TRP A 50 13.09 -6.20 18.87
N ALA A 51 12.05 -5.71 19.54
CA ALA A 51 12.19 -4.54 20.39
C ALA A 51 12.83 -5.00 21.71
N ILE A 52 14.15 -5.26 21.67
CA ILE A 52 14.98 -5.31 22.86
C ILE A 52 15.12 -3.87 23.33
N ASP A 53 14.18 -3.36 24.13
CA ASP A 53 14.30 -2.07 24.83
C ASP A 53 14.70 -0.84 23.97
N GLN A 54 14.74 -0.95 22.63
CA GLN A 54 15.34 0.03 21.72
C GLN A 54 14.58 1.35 21.71
N TYR A 55 13.27 1.29 22.01
CA TYR A 55 12.47 2.49 22.16
C TYR A 55 12.97 3.39 23.30
N ARG A 56 13.63 2.85 24.34
CA ARG A 56 14.24 3.64 25.43
C ARG A 56 15.51 4.39 25.03
N ILE A 57 16.04 4.19 23.81
CA ILE A 57 17.12 5.04 23.28
C ILE A 57 16.61 6.49 23.13
N TYR A 58 15.31 6.67 22.86
CA TYR A 58 14.67 7.98 22.83
C TYR A 58 14.31 8.43 24.24
N LYS A 59 14.83 9.59 24.66
CA LYS A 59 14.63 10.16 25.99
C LYS A 59 13.15 10.27 26.36
N ASP A 60 12.30 10.75 25.44
CA ASP A 60 10.86 10.91 25.67
C ASP A 60 10.14 9.58 25.95
N VAL A 61 10.58 8.49 25.31
CA VAL A 61 9.99 7.16 25.52
C VAL A 61 10.51 6.52 26.79
N LEU A 62 11.78 6.76 27.13
CA LEU A 62 12.34 6.36 28.42
C LEU A 62 11.60 7.04 29.58
N GLU A 63 11.33 8.34 29.50
CA GLU A 63 10.58 9.06 30.52
C GLU A 63 9.13 8.54 30.63
N ARG A 64 8.48 8.25 29.50
CA ARG A 64 7.11 7.68 29.47
C ARG A 64 7.05 6.20 29.88
N SER A 65 8.18 5.51 29.93
CA SER A 65 8.24 4.15 30.44
C SER A 65 8.08 4.09 31.96
N TRP A 66 8.14 5.24 32.65
CA TRP A 66 7.99 5.34 34.09
C TRP A 66 6.57 5.74 34.45
N GLU A 67 5.91 4.94 35.26
CA GLU A 67 4.55 5.18 35.71
C GLU A 67 4.31 4.70 37.14
N VAL A 68 3.27 5.25 37.78
CA VAL A 68 2.86 4.85 39.13
C VAL A 68 1.56 4.07 39.02
N VAL A 69 1.61 2.77 39.30
CA VAL A 69 0.42 1.89 39.29
C VAL A 69 0.14 1.44 40.72
N ASP A 70 -1.07 1.75 41.21
CA ASP A 70 -1.54 1.43 42.56
C ASP A 70 -0.55 1.83 43.68
N GLY A 71 0.14 2.96 43.48
CA GLY A 71 1.14 3.50 44.43
C GLY A 71 2.53 2.87 44.32
N VAL A 72 2.81 2.05 43.30
CA VAL A 72 4.12 1.45 43.03
C VAL A 72 4.76 2.14 41.82
N ASN A 73 6.00 2.60 41.97
CA ASN A 73 6.79 3.15 40.87
C ASN A 73 7.31 2.02 39.98
N VAL A 74 6.90 2.01 38.71
CA VAL A 74 7.20 0.95 37.74
C VAL A 74 7.95 1.53 36.55
N SER A 75 8.96 0.79 36.07
CA SER A 75 9.50 0.99 34.71
C SER A 75 9.07 -0.16 33.81
N LEU A 76 8.20 0.15 32.86
CA LEU A 76 7.66 -0.79 31.89
C LEU A 76 8.61 -0.97 30.71
N ARG A 77 9.02 -2.21 30.42
CA ARG A 77 9.77 -2.57 29.21
C ARG A 77 8.89 -3.35 28.25
N LEU A 78 8.70 -2.81 27.05
CA LEU A 78 7.88 -3.41 26.01
C LEU A 78 8.75 -4.23 25.06
N TRP A 79 8.34 -5.47 24.81
CA TRP A 79 9.02 -6.41 23.92
C TRP A 79 8.06 -6.86 22.82
N ASP A 80 8.37 -6.48 21.59
CA ASP A 80 7.61 -6.90 20.40
C ASP A 80 8.15 -8.22 19.83
N THR A 81 7.28 -9.02 19.21
CA THR A 81 7.64 -10.32 18.63
C THR A 81 7.05 -10.55 17.25
N PHE A 82 7.76 -11.30 16.41
CA PHE A 82 7.27 -11.76 15.11
C PHE A 82 6.24 -12.89 15.24
N GLY A 83 5.26 -12.90 14.32
CA GLY A 83 4.26 -13.97 14.22
C GLY A 83 4.78 -15.23 13.52
N ASP A 84 5.83 -15.13 12.70
CA ASP A 84 6.30 -16.17 11.78
C ASP A 84 7.76 -16.62 12.02
N HIS A 85 8.50 -15.97 12.94
CA HIS A 85 9.89 -16.33 13.27
C HIS A 85 10.02 -17.03 14.64
N GLU A 86 9.87 -18.36 14.67
CA GLU A 86 9.83 -19.15 15.93
C GLU A 86 11.15 -19.12 16.73
N LYS A 87 12.30 -19.33 16.08
CA LYS A 87 13.62 -19.38 16.77
C LYS A 87 13.91 -18.09 17.54
N ASP A 88 13.45 -17.00 16.96
CA ASP A 88 13.68 -15.65 17.40
C ASP A 88 12.79 -15.29 18.60
N ARG A 89 11.50 -15.54 18.48
CA ARG A 89 10.52 -15.29 19.54
C ARG A 89 10.85 -15.99 20.88
N ARG A 90 11.54 -17.14 20.84
CA ARG A 90 11.98 -17.87 22.05
C ARG A 90 12.80 -17.03 23.01
N PHE A 91 13.67 -16.15 22.50
CA PHE A 91 14.51 -15.30 23.34
C PHE A 91 13.72 -14.16 24.01
N ALA A 92 12.62 -13.70 23.40
CA ALA A 92 11.77 -12.66 23.98
C ALA A 92 11.10 -13.12 25.28
N TYR A 93 10.76 -14.41 25.40
CA TYR A 93 10.15 -15.01 26.60
C TYR A 93 11.04 -15.01 27.85
N GLY A 94 12.35 -14.94 27.69
CA GLY A 94 13.28 -15.01 28.82
C GLY A 94 13.01 -13.93 29.88
N ARG A 95 12.73 -14.34 31.12
CA ARG A 95 12.45 -13.45 32.27
C ARG A 95 11.28 -12.47 32.04
N SER A 96 10.26 -12.87 31.29
CA SER A 96 9.05 -12.07 31.13
C SER A 96 8.23 -12.02 32.40
N ASP A 97 7.80 -10.83 32.79
CA ASP A 97 6.94 -10.60 33.96
C ASP A 97 5.45 -10.69 33.62
N VAL A 98 5.09 -10.39 32.37
CA VAL A 98 3.72 -10.54 31.83
C VAL A 98 3.78 -10.72 30.31
N VAL A 99 2.80 -11.44 29.75
CA VAL A 99 2.64 -11.62 28.30
C VAL A 99 1.27 -11.14 27.84
N LEU A 100 1.23 -10.28 26.84
CA LEU A 100 0.03 -9.92 26.08
C LEU A 100 -0.11 -10.86 24.89
N LEU A 101 -1.17 -11.67 24.88
CA LEU A 101 -1.54 -12.56 23.80
C LEU A 101 -2.57 -11.85 22.89
N CYS A 102 -2.09 -11.31 21.78
CA CYS A 102 -2.87 -10.48 20.87
C CYS A 102 -3.49 -11.27 19.71
N PHE A 103 -4.72 -10.93 19.36
CA PHE A 103 -5.39 -11.33 18.12
C PHE A 103 -6.07 -10.12 17.48
N SER A 104 -6.49 -10.24 16.21
CA SER A 104 -7.24 -9.18 15.54
C SER A 104 -8.74 -9.44 15.61
N LEU A 105 -9.51 -8.43 16.00
CA LEU A 105 -10.97 -8.50 15.99
C LEU A 105 -11.57 -8.69 14.59
N ALA A 106 -10.79 -8.47 13.52
CA ALA A 106 -11.18 -8.74 12.14
C ALA A 106 -10.69 -10.10 11.59
N SER A 107 -10.13 -10.97 12.45
CA SER A 107 -9.65 -12.29 12.05
C SER A 107 -10.01 -13.34 13.11
N PRO A 108 -11.12 -14.08 12.91
CA PRO A 108 -11.50 -15.17 13.82
C PRO A 108 -10.44 -16.27 13.92
N ASN A 109 -9.67 -16.49 12.84
CA ASN A 109 -8.57 -17.45 12.83
C ASN A 109 -7.46 -17.04 13.81
N SER A 110 -7.14 -15.74 13.92
CA SER A 110 -6.14 -15.27 14.87
C SER A 110 -6.52 -15.53 16.33
N LEU A 111 -7.81 -15.47 16.65
CA LEU A 111 -8.32 -15.85 17.98
C LEU A 111 -8.24 -17.38 18.21
N ARG A 112 -8.53 -18.21 17.19
CA ARG A 112 -8.35 -19.67 17.29
C ARG A 112 -6.89 -20.04 17.53
N ASN A 113 -5.97 -19.37 16.83
CA ASN A 113 -4.54 -19.58 16.97
C ASN A 113 -4.04 -19.23 18.38
N CYS A 114 -4.66 -18.25 19.07
CA CYS A 114 -4.35 -17.95 20.47
C CYS A 114 -4.47 -19.19 21.36
N LYS A 115 -5.55 -19.98 21.18
CA LYS A 115 -5.78 -21.21 21.94
C LYS A 115 -4.95 -22.38 21.42
N ALA A 116 -4.89 -22.56 20.10
CA ALA A 116 -4.33 -23.75 19.47
C ALA A 116 -2.78 -23.77 19.44
N MET A 117 -2.15 -22.60 19.32
CA MET A 117 -0.72 -22.46 19.11
C MET A 117 -0.06 -21.59 20.18
N TRP A 118 -0.50 -20.34 20.30
CA TRP A 118 0.25 -19.32 21.04
C TRP A 118 0.24 -19.54 22.55
N TYR A 119 -0.91 -19.86 23.14
CA TYR A 119 -1.00 -20.11 24.56
C TYR A 119 -0.17 -21.35 25.00
N PRO A 120 -0.25 -22.51 24.31
CA PRO A 120 0.66 -23.63 24.55
C PRO A 120 2.14 -23.24 24.45
N GLU A 121 2.52 -22.45 23.45
CA GLU A 121 3.90 -22.00 23.28
C GLU A 121 4.36 -21.10 24.45
N ILE A 122 3.54 -20.12 24.83
CA ILE A 122 3.82 -19.23 25.96
C ILE A 122 4.00 -20.07 27.24
N ARG A 123 3.12 -21.05 27.48
CA ARG A 123 3.20 -21.91 28.67
C ARG A 123 4.42 -22.83 28.67
N LYS A 124 4.91 -23.22 27.49
CA LYS A 124 6.15 -23.99 27.35
C LYS A 124 7.38 -23.21 27.80
N PHE A 125 7.49 -21.92 27.46
CA PHE A 125 8.66 -21.09 27.79
C PHE A 125 8.50 -20.28 29.09
N CYS A 126 7.26 -19.95 29.45
CA CYS A 126 6.89 -19.11 30.59
C CYS A 126 5.70 -19.73 31.36
N PRO A 127 5.90 -20.85 32.08
CA PRO A 127 4.80 -21.61 32.67
C PRO A 127 4.00 -20.81 33.71
N ASN A 128 4.69 -19.99 34.51
CA ASN A 128 4.08 -19.25 35.62
C ASN A 128 3.85 -17.76 35.32
N THR A 129 4.22 -17.28 34.12
CA THR A 129 4.07 -15.86 33.78
C THR A 129 2.60 -15.54 33.51
N PRO A 130 2.03 -14.47 34.10
CA PRO A 130 0.69 -14.01 33.78
C PRO A 130 0.50 -13.75 32.28
N VAL A 131 -0.65 -14.16 31.75
CA VAL A 131 -1.03 -13.96 30.34
C VAL A 131 -2.35 -13.19 30.30
N ILE A 132 -2.42 -12.20 29.42
CA ILE A 132 -3.61 -11.41 29.17
C ILE A 132 -3.98 -11.56 27.69
N LEU A 133 -5.23 -11.94 27.40
CA LEU A 133 -5.75 -11.99 26.03
C LEU A 133 -6.16 -10.59 25.57
N VAL A 134 -5.72 -10.18 24.38
CA VAL A 134 -5.94 -8.83 23.87
C VAL A 134 -6.54 -8.86 22.45
N GLY A 135 -7.76 -8.34 22.30
CA GLY A 135 -8.41 -8.13 21.01
C GLY A 135 -8.01 -6.78 20.43
N CYS A 136 -7.21 -6.76 19.37
CA CYS A 136 -6.76 -5.55 18.72
C CYS A 136 -7.71 -5.12 17.59
N LYS A 137 -7.68 -3.82 17.26
CA LYS A 137 -8.47 -3.18 16.20
C LYS A 137 -9.98 -3.16 16.50
N ASN A 138 -10.34 -2.80 17.74
CA ASN A 138 -11.76 -2.68 18.15
C ASN A 138 -12.55 -1.67 17.33
N ASP A 139 -11.85 -0.70 16.73
CA ASP A 139 -12.41 0.26 15.80
C ASP A 139 -13.20 -0.38 14.64
N LEU A 140 -12.75 -1.56 14.18
CA LEU A 140 -13.34 -2.25 13.04
C LEU A 140 -14.79 -2.70 13.29
N ARG A 141 -15.27 -2.74 14.55
CA ARG A 141 -16.66 -3.05 14.85
C ARG A 141 -17.65 -1.93 14.51
N PHE A 142 -17.18 -0.70 14.35
CA PHE A 142 -18.02 0.39 13.84
C PHE A 142 -17.56 0.84 12.45
N MET A 143 -16.25 0.82 12.17
CA MET A 143 -15.70 1.31 10.90
C MET A 143 -16.08 0.47 9.69
N TYR A 144 -16.48 -0.79 9.86
CA TYR A 144 -16.89 -1.62 8.72
C TYR A 144 -18.12 -1.08 7.96
N ARG A 145 -18.84 -0.09 8.54
CA ARG A 145 -19.95 0.63 7.91
C ARG A 145 -19.63 2.09 7.56
N ASP A 146 -18.44 2.58 7.92
CA ASP A 146 -18.05 3.97 7.74
C ASP A 146 -17.66 4.22 6.28
N GLU A 147 -18.31 5.18 5.62
CA GLU A 147 -18.08 5.46 4.20
C GLU A 147 -16.66 5.93 3.92
N ALA A 148 -16.06 6.75 4.78
CA ALA A 148 -14.69 7.23 4.58
C ALA A 148 -13.65 6.09 4.73
N TYR A 149 -13.90 5.14 5.64
CA TYR A 149 -13.13 3.91 5.75
C TYR A 149 -13.30 3.04 4.50
N LEU A 150 -14.54 2.79 4.07
CA LEU A 150 -14.85 1.96 2.90
C LEU A 150 -14.30 2.57 1.61
N ASP A 151 -14.34 3.89 1.45
CA ASP A 151 -13.81 4.63 0.31
C ASP A 151 -12.29 4.62 0.31
N PHE A 152 -11.64 4.74 1.47
CA PHE A 152 -10.19 4.55 1.56
C PHE A 152 -9.75 3.17 1.04
N PHE A 153 -10.49 2.10 1.39
CA PHE A 153 -10.20 0.76 0.88
C PHE A 153 -10.55 0.62 -0.61
N ARG A 154 -11.69 1.18 -1.06
CA ARG A 154 -12.08 1.18 -2.48
C ARG A 154 -11.10 1.94 -3.39
N GLU A 155 -10.55 3.06 -2.92
CA GLU A 155 -9.66 3.93 -3.72
C GLU A 155 -8.18 3.52 -3.69
N ARG A 156 -7.70 2.89 -2.62
CA ARG A 156 -6.27 2.57 -2.44
C ARG A 156 -5.90 1.09 -2.40
N SER A 157 -6.86 0.16 -2.28
CA SER A 157 -6.55 -1.27 -2.27
C SER A 157 -7.67 -2.12 -2.88
N PRO A 158 -7.59 -2.50 -4.17
CA PRO A 158 -8.48 -3.50 -4.74
C PRO A 158 -8.30 -4.91 -4.11
N PHE A 159 -7.30 -5.10 -3.24
CA PHE A 159 -6.85 -6.39 -2.69
C PHE A 159 -7.28 -6.68 -1.25
N LEU A 160 -7.65 -5.65 -0.49
CA LEU A 160 -8.34 -5.87 0.78
C LEU A 160 -9.84 -5.74 0.57
N ARG A 161 -10.55 -6.89 0.57
CA ARG A 161 -12.00 -6.83 0.69
C ARG A 161 -12.37 -6.10 1.98
N ALA A 162 -13.33 -5.19 1.90
CA ALA A 162 -13.87 -4.54 3.08
C ALA A 162 -14.31 -5.59 4.11
N ILE A 163 -14.02 -5.31 5.37
CA ILE A 163 -14.37 -6.17 6.50
C ILE A 163 -15.89 -6.28 6.55
N ARG A 164 -16.40 -7.50 6.65
CA ARG A 164 -17.83 -7.77 6.83
C ARG A 164 -18.09 -8.08 8.29
N LYS A 165 -19.36 -7.95 8.70
CA LYS A 165 -19.79 -8.30 10.05
C LYS A 165 -19.42 -9.75 10.45
N SER A 166 -19.41 -10.67 9.48
CA SER A 166 -19.04 -12.08 9.68
C SER A 166 -17.56 -12.29 10.03
N ASP A 167 -16.70 -11.33 9.69
CA ASP A 167 -15.26 -11.39 9.95
C ASP A 167 -14.91 -10.85 11.34
N LEU A 168 -15.89 -10.22 12.00
CA LEU A 168 -15.71 -9.61 13.30
C LEU A 168 -15.89 -10.63 14.42
N VAL A 169 -14.89 -10.71 15.29
CA VAL A 169 -14.97 -11.42 16.55
C VAL A 169 -15.78 -10.58 17.53
N MET A 170 -16.88 -11.15 18.04
CA MET A 170 -17.72 -10.52 19.07
C MET A 170 -17.15 -10.75 20.48
N PRO A 171 -17.43 -9.87 21.47
CA PRO A 171 -16.84 -9.97 22.81
C PRO A 171 -17.04 -11.34 23.46
N ASP A 172 -18.22 -11.93 23.31
CA ASP A 172 -18.56 -13.21 23.94
C ASP A 172 -17.68 -14.37 23.45
N GLN A 173 -17.30 -14.36 22.18
CA GLN A 173 -16.42 -15.38 21.60
C GLN A 173 -15.03 -15.31 22.24
N ALA A 174 -14.47 -14.11 22.33
CA ALA A 174 -13.16 -13.90 22.95
C ALA A 174 -13.19 -14.13 24.46
N ARG A 175 -14.27 -13.72 25.15
CA ARG A 175 -14.49 -14.00 26.58
C ARG A 175 -14.66 -15.48 26.86
N SER A 176 -15.25 -16.26 25.94
CA SER A 176 -15.31 -17.72 26.07
C SER A 176 -13.91 -18.31 26.08
N ILE A 177 -13.08 -17.95 25.09
CA ILE A 177 -11.69 -18.44 25.01
C ILE A 177 -10.86 -17.97 26.19
N ALA A 178 -11.02 -16.73 26.65
CA ALA A 178 -10.33 -16.23 27.83
C ALA A 178 -10.68 -17.03 29.10
N ARG A 179 -11.96 -17.36 29.29
CA ARG A 179 -12.42 -18.23 30.38
C ARG A 179 -11.83 -19.63 30.28
N GLU A 180 -11.82 -20.22 29.10
CA GLU A 180 -11.23 -21.55 28.86
C GLU A 180 -9.72 -21.58 29.14
N LEU A 181 -9.01 -20.50 28.82
CA LEU A 181 -7.57 -20.38 29.07
C LEU A 181 -7.23 -19.94 30.51
N GLY A 182 -8.22 -19.51 31.29
CA GLY A 182 -8.04 -18.96 32.64
C GLY A 182 -7.33 -17.60 32.66
N VAL A 183 -7.53 -16.77 31.63
CA VAL A 183 -6.87 -15.46 31.45
C VAL A 183 -7.88 -14.32 31.41
N THR A 184 -7.43 -13.10 31.69
CA THR A 184 -8.24 -11.88 31.52
C THR A 184 -8.26 -11.43 30.06
N TYR A 185 -9.36 -10.78 29.66
CA TYR A 185 -9.56 -10.30 28.29
C TYR A 185 -9.77 -8.79 28.25
N TYR A 186 -9.05 -8.12 27.35
CA TYR A 186 -9.19 -6.70 27.03
C TYR A 186 -9.25 -6.51 25.52
N GLU A 187 -9.91 -5.45 25.09
CA GLU A 187 -9.98 -4.96 23.72
C GLU A 187 -9.27 -3.62 23.61
N THR A 188 -8.62 -3.41 22.48
CA THR A 188 -7.87 -2.18 22.19
C THR A 188 -8.18 -1.65 20.80
N SER A 189 -8.23 -0.34 20.69
CA SER A 189 -8.24 0.39 19.42
C SER A 189 -7.15 1.43 19.47
N VAL A 190 -6.16 1.31 18.60
CA VAL A 190 -5.11 2.34 18.48
C VAL A 190 -5.67 3.60 17.84
N LEU A 191 -6.68 3.47 16.97
CA LEU A 191 -7.31 4.60 16.29
C LEU A 191 -8.04 5.51 17.28
N THR A 192 -8.86 4.92 18.16
CA THR A 192 -9.64 5.69 19.16
C THR A 192 -8.92 5.80 20.50
N TYR A 193 -7.74 5.18 20.63
CA TYR A 193 -7.01 5.00 21.88
C TYR A 193 -7.74 4.20 22.97
N TYR A 194 -8.89 3.60 22.66
CA TYR A 194 -9.67 2.81 23.60
C TYR A 194 -8.88 1.61 24.12
N GLY A 195 -8.89 1.40 25.43
CA GLY A 195 -8.29 0.25 26.11
C GLY A 195 -6.76 0.19 26.09
N VAL A 196 -6.06 1.11 25.40
CA VAL A 196 -4.60 1.06 25.25
C VAL A 196 -3.90 1.23 26.60
N ASN A 197 -4.20 2.28 27.37
CA ASN A 197 -3.58 2.44 28.70
C ASN A 197 -4.06 1.36 29.67
N GLU A 198 -5.34 1.06 29.65
CA GLU A 198 -5.96 0.07 30.53
C GLU A 198 -5.31 -1.32 30.42
N VAL A 199 -5.02 -1.80 29.20
CA VAL A 199 -4.40 -3.12 29.03
C VAL A 199 -2.98 -3.17 29.62
N PHE A 200 -2.20 -2.10 29.49
CA PHE A 200 -0.83 -2.06 30.01
C PHE A 200 -0.79 -1.84 31.53
N GLU A 201 -1.65 -1.00 32.09
CA GLU A 201 -1.79 -0.87 33.55
C GLU A 201 -2.19 -2.19 34.19
N ASN A 202 -3.16 -2.90 33.59
CA ASN A 202 -3.59 -4.20 34.09
C ASN A 202 -2.55 -5.31 33.87
N ALA A 203 -1.71 -5.21 32.83
CA ALA A 203 -0.55 -6.06 32.67
C ALA A 203 0.49 -5.84 33.77
N ILE A 204 0.72 -4.58 34.17
CA ILE A 204 1.58 -4.24 35.31
C ILE A 204 0.99 -4.79 36.60
N ARG A 205 -0.30 -4.61 36.87
CA ARG A 205 -0.97 -5.20 38.04
C ARG A 205 -0.80 -6.72 38.08
N ALA A 206 -0.99 -7.40 36.95
CA ALA A 206 -0.80 -8.84 36.85
C ALA A 206 0.64 -9.27 37.17
N ALA A 207 1.64 -8.58 36.62
CA ALA A 207 3.06 -8.81 36.89
C ALA A 207 3.40 -8.59 38.37
N LEU A 208 2.97 -7.47 38.95
CA LEU A 208 3.25 -7.12 40.35
C LEU A 208 2.58 -8.09 41.33
N ILE A 209 1.38 -8.58 41.03
CA ILE A 209 0.70 -9.62 41.84
C ILE A 209 1.44 -10.95 41.78
N ALA A 210 1.85 -11.39 40.58
CA ALA A 210 2.63 -12.61 40.45
C ALA A 210 3.96 -12.50 41.22
N ARG A 211 4.60 -11.32 41.15
CA ARG A 211 5.82 -11.02 41.91
C ARG A 211 5.58 -11.00 43.43
N ARG A 212 4.44 -10.47 43.90
CA ARG A 212 4.05 -10.49 45.31
C ARG A 212 3.95 -11.92 45.86
N GLN A 213 3.47 -12.87 45.06
CA GLN A 213 3.42 -14.28 45.46
C GLN A 213 4.83 -14.87 45.66
N GLN A 214 5.82 -14.38 44.91
CA GLN A 214 7.23 -14.80 45.00
C GLN A 214 8.03 -14.02 46.05
N ARG A 215 7.59 -12.80 46.41
CA ARG A 215 8.28 -11.86 47.31
C ARG A 215 7.34 -11.29 48.38
N PHE A 216 6.70 -12.17 49.14
CA PHE A 216 5.60 -11.82 50.06
C PHE A 216 5.97 -10.82 51.17
N TRP A 217 7.25 -10.64 51.48
CA TRP A 217 7.75 -9.69 52.49
C TRP A 217 7.79 -8.23 51.99
N MET A 218 7.69 -7.99 50.68
CA MET A 218 7.68 -6.63 50.11
C MET A 218 6.35 -5.91 50.41
N THR A 219 6.40 -4.93 51.30
CA THR A 219 5.20 -4.21 51.80
C THR A 219 4.59 -3.25 50.79
N ASN A 220 5.40 -2.70 49.87
CA ASN A 220 4.95 -1.81 48.79
C ASN A 220 3.98 -2.50 47.82
N LEU A 221 4.09 -3.82 47.63
CA LEU A 221 3.20 -4.58 46.72
C LEU A 221 1.85 -4.97 47.34
N LYS A 222 1.64 -4.73 48.64
CA LYS A 222 0.40 -5.16 49.33
C LYS A 222 -0.86 -4.45 48.84
N LYS A 223 -0.71 -3.22 48.34
CA LYS A 223 -1.80 -2.34 47.88
C LYS A 223 -2.15 -2.52 46.39
N VAL A 224 -1.37 -3.29 45.65
CA VAL A 224 -1.61 -3.55 44.22
C VAL A 224 -2.92 -4.32 44.04
N GLN A 225 -3.79 -3.80 43.18
CA GLN A 225 -5.10 -4.38 42.88
C GLN A 225 -4.98 -5.49 41.84
N ARG A 226 -5.96 -6.41 41.82
CA ARG A 226 -6.08 -7.37 40.71
C ARG A 226 -6.40 -6.64 39.41
N PRO A 227 -6.03 -7.20 38.24
CA PRO A 227 -6.44 -6.66 36.95
C PRO A 227 -7.95 -6.35 36.93
N LEU A 228 -8.29 -5.10 36.63
CA LEU A 228 -9.66 -4.58 36.64
C LEU A 228 -10.40 -5.02 35.38
N LEU A 229 -11.70 -5.30 35.50
CA LEU A 229 -12.50 -5.70 34.34
C LEU A 229 -12.74 -4.50 33.42
N GLN A 230 -12.52 -4.71 32.12
CA GLN A 230 -12.83 -3.70 31.12
C GLN A 230 -14.33 -3.56 30.88
N VAL A 231 -14.81 -2.33 31.01
CA VAL A 231 -16.20 -1.95 30.72
C VAL A 231 -16.45 -2.12 29.22
N SER A 232 -17.53 -2.83 28.87
CA SER A 232 -17.90 -3.12 27.49
C SER A 232 -18.09 -1.83 26.67
N SER A 233 -17.59 -1.82 25.43
CA SER A 233 -17.86 -0.74 24.46
C SER A 233 -19.34 -0.70 24.02
N PHE A 234 -20.06 -1.82 24.21
CA PHE A 234 -21.50 -1.90 24.04
C PHE A 234 -22.15 -1.71 25.41
N GLY A 235 -22.74 -0.54 25.63
CA GLY A 235 -23.69 -0.37 26.73
C GLY A 235 -24.82 -1.38 26.59
N GLU A 236 -25.21 -1.99 27.70
CA GLU A 236 -26.50 -2.67 27.79
C GLU A 236 -27.56 -1.65 27.35
N ALA A 237 -28.20 -1.92 26.22
CA ALA A 237 -29.30 -1.13 25.72
C ALA A 237 -30.52 -1.39 26.61
N THR A 238 -30.55 -0.74 27.77
CA THR A 238 -31.80 -0.40 28.44
C THR A 238 -32.10 1.07 28.13
N SER A 239 -33.22 1.27 27.46
CA SER A 239 -33.83 2.54 27.09
C SER A 239 -33.71 3.62 28.18
N GLY A 240 -33.24 4.81 27.81
CA GLY A 240 -33.26 6.00 28.67
C GLY A 240 -32.27 7.08 28.23
N ASP A 241 -32.78 8.08 27.52
CA ASP A 241 -32.37 9.48 27.41
C ASP A 241 -30.88 9.86 27.28
N PHE A 242 -30.51 10.40 26.11
CA PHE A 242 -29.29 11.20 25.95
C PHE A 242 -29.57 12.65 26.36
N ASN A 243 -28.74 13.17 27.27
CA ASN A 243 -28.78 14.55 27.75
C ASN A 243 -28.14 15.52 26.73
N GLU A 244 -28.74 16.70 26.57
CA GLU A 244 -28.51 17.70 25.49
C GLU A 244 -27.25 18.58 25.62
N ASP A 245 -26.27 18.24 26.45
CA ASP A 245 -25.20 19.19 26.83
C ASP A 245 -23.84 19.03 26.12
N THR A 246 -23.77 18.30 25.00
CA THR A 246 -22.47 18.13 24.28
C THR A 246 -22.39 18.88 22.95
N GLU A 247 -23.43 19.60 22.53
CA GLU A 247 -23.44 20.30 21.23
C GLU A 247 -23.04 21.80 21.30
N PHE A 248 -22.39 22.26 22.37
CA PHE A 248 -22.01 23.68 22.51
C PHE A 248 -20.50 23.98 22.52
N LEU A 249 -19.61 22.99 22.33
CA LEU A 249 -18.15 23.21 22.43
C LEU A 249 -17.36 23.16 21.11
N ILE A 250 -18.03 23.26 19.95
CA ILE A 250 -17.34 23.44 18.67
C ILE A 250 -17.94 24.63 17.94
N ARG A 251 -17.65 25.85 18.39
CA ARG A 251 -17.62 27.04 17.51
C ARG A 251 -16.90 28.24 18.12
N VAL A 252 -15.88 28.69 17.37
CA VAL A 252 -15.25 30.02 17.30
C VAL A 252 -14.17 30.34 18.35
N GLU A 253 -12.92 30.57 17.88
CA GLU A 253 -12.23 31.87 17.95
C GLU A 253 -10.84 31.90 17.26
N LYS A 254 -10.58 33.02 16.55
CA LYS A 254 -9.29 33.70 16.26
C LYS A 254 -9.30 34.99 17.13
N PRO A 255 -8.19 35.72 17.46
CA PRO A 255 -7.11 36.12 16.54
C PRO A 255 -5.68 36.47 17.10
N SER A 256 -4.75 36.69 16.14
CA SER A 256 -3.67 37.71 16.03
C SER A 256 -2.33 37.74 16.81
N ARG A 257 -1.25 37.79 15.99
CA ARG A 257 0.00 38.60 16.01
C ARG A 257 1.18 38.29 16.97
N GLY A 258 2.36 38.11 16.35
CA GLY A 258 3.70 38.25 16.95
C GLY A 258 4.72 37.31 16.30
N GLY A 259 5.62 37.83 15.45
CA GLY A 259 6.55 37.04 14.65
C GLY A 259 7.84 36.60 15.37
N VAL A 260 8.59 35.70 14.73
CA VAL A 260 9.97 35.85 14.22
C VAL A 260 10.41 34.47 13.69
N TRP A 261 10.97 34.47 12.48
CA TRP A 261 11.43 33.32 11.68
C TRP A 261 12.93 33.10 11.82
N GLU A 262 13.39 31.86 11.65
CA GLU A 262 14.61 31.42 10.92
C GLU A 262 14.67 29.86 11.04
N GLN A 263 14.58 28.97 10.03
CA GLN A 263 15.01 28.89 8.62
C GLN A 263 16.55 29.02 8.50
N LEU A 264 17.31 28.02 8.01
CA LEU A 264 17.23 27.46 6.65
C LEU A 264 18.18 26.27 6.44
N LYS A 265 17.67 25.22 5.79
CA LYS A 265 18.44 24.39 4.84
C LYS A 265 18.88 25.22 3.65
N ARG A 266 20.06 24.96 3.08
CA ARG A 266 20.35 25.20 1.65
C ARG A 266 20.99 24.00 0.96
N ARG A 267 20.87 24.00 -0.37
CA ARG A 267 21.12 22.90 -1.28
C ARG A 267 21.82 23.40 -2.55
N SER A 268 22.68 22.54 -3.11
CA SER A 268 22.82 22.22 -4.55
C SER A 268 23.67 23.07 -5.52
N SER A 269 24.71 22.43 -6.10
CA SER A 269 24.90 22.15 -7.55
C SER A 269 26.35 22.27 -8.03
N CYS A 270 26.77 21.31 -8.87
CA CYS A 270 28.10 21.17 -9.49
C CYS A 270 28.18 21.83 -10.88
N GLN A 271 29.28 22.54 -11.13
CA GLN A 271 29.98 22.59 -12.43
C GLN A 271 31.46 22.30 -12.14
N VAL A 272 32.05 21.37 -12.89
CA VAL A 272 33.49 21.05 -12.83
C VAL A 272 34.24 22.09 -13.66
N LEU A 273 35.17 22.84 -13.03
CA LEU A 273 36.22 23.59 -13.73
C LEU A 273 37.57 23.42 -13.02
N THR A 274 38.58 23.49 -13.87
CA THR A 274 39.96 23.04 -13.73
C THR A 274 40.84 23.91 -12.83
N SER A 275 41.82 23.25 -12.21
CA SER A 275 42.79 23.75 -11.26
C SER A 275 43.93 24.53 -11.93
N THR A 276 44.18 25.77 -11.47
CA THR A 276 45.52 26.38 -11.53
C THR A 276 45.79 27.32 -10.35
N CYS A 277 47.01 27.19 -9.80
CA CYS A 277 47.79 28.17 -9.01
C CYS A 277 47.63 28.29 -7.47
N ASN A 278 48.46 27.52 -6.77
CA ASN A 278 49.43 27.88 -5.71
C ASN A 278 49.15 29.05 -4.74
N THR A 279 48.69 28.73 -3.52
CA THR A 279 49.19 29.29 -2.24
C THR A 279 48.76 28.35 -1.08
N PRO A 280 49.62 28.07 -0.07
CA PRO A 280 49.27 27.15 1.01
C PRO A 280 48.58 27.93 2.14
N ASN A 281 47.28 27.68 2.38
CA ASN A 281 46.55 27.77 3.68
C ASN A 281 45.12 28.36 3.69
N LEU A 282 44.41 28.52 2.57
CA LEU A 282 42.95 28.70 2.61
C LEU A 282 42.23 27.64 1.79
N ARG A 283 41.32 26.88 2.43
CA ARG A 283 40.45 25.90 1.77
C ARG A 283 39.54 26.62 0.77
N VAL A 284 39.52 26.14 -0.47
CA VAL A 284 38.91 26.76 -1.65
C VAL A 284 37.38 26.90 -1.53
N CYS A 285 36.87 28.14 -1.51
CA CYS A 285 35.45 28.45 -1.76
C CYS A 285 35.27 28.83 -3.24
N ALA A 286 34.57 28.00 -4.03
CA ALA A 286 34.22 28.34 -5.40
C ALA A 286 33.15 29.47 -5.38
N ASN A 287 33.41 30.58 -6.08
CA ASN A 287 32.49 31.73 -6.23
C ASN A 287 32.46 32.17 -7.70
N ARG A 288 31.26 32.48 -8.22
CA ARG A 288 31.05 33.01 -9.56
C ARG A 288 29.96 34.08 -9.52
N GLU A 289 30.28 35.28 -10.02
CA GLU A 289 29.29 36.31 -10.29
C GLU A 289 28.52 35.97 -11.57
N LEU A 290 27.23 36.27 -11.56
CA LEU A 290 26.30 35.94 -12.63
C LEU A 290 25.80 37.25 -13.26
N ASN A 291 25.84 37.33 -14.59
CA ASN A 291 25.20 38.40 -15.33
C ASN A 291 23.76 37.99 -15.65
N HIS A 292 22.89 37.97 -14.64
CA HIS A 292 21.49 37.56 -14.76
C HIS A 292 20.57 38.49 -13.95
N PRO A 293 19.39 38.89 -14.49
CA PRO A 293 18.52 39.86 -13.83
C PRO A 293 18.01 39.41 -12.45
N ALA A 294 17.73 38.11 -12.27
CA ALA A 294 17.30 37.55 -10.98
C ALA A 294 18.45 37.08 -10.06
N PHE A 295 19.61 36.69 -10.59
CA PHE A 295 20.65 35.98 -9.83
C PHE A 295 21.99 36.70 -9.98
N THR A 296 22.60 37.11 -8.87
CA THR A 296 23.81 37.96 -8.87
C THR A 296 25.09 37.15 -8.67
N SER A 297 25.05 36.06 -7.90
CA SER A 297 26.21 35.19 -7.69
C SER A 297 25.81 33.80 -7.23
N ILE A 298 26.69 32.84 -7.46
CA ILE A 298 26.63 31.48 -6.93
C ILE A 298 27.95 31.15 -6.25
N ARG A 299 27.90 30.66 -5.00
CA ARG A 299 29.09 30.28 -4.24
C ARG A 299 28.87 29.00 -3.43
N VAL A 300 29.91 28.19 -3.27
CA VAL A 300 29.89 27.04 -2.37
C VAL A 300 30.45 27.49 -1.02
N GLN A 301 29.65 27.35 0.03
CA GLN A 301 30.02 27.78 1.38
C GLN A 301 29.71 26.67 2.38
N GLN A 302 30.59 26.48 3.36
CA GLN A 302 30.29 25.63 4.50
C GLN A 302 29.29 26.38 5.39
N VAL A 303 28.10 25.80 5.54
CA VAL A 303 27.02 26.33 6.36
C VAL A 303 26.84 25.41 7.54
N GLU A 304 26.89 25.99 8.73
CA GLU A 304 26.52 25.32 9.97
C GLU A 304 25.01 25.43 10.13
N ASP A 305 24.34 24.30 10.16
CA ASP A 305 22.89 24.18 10.31
C ASP A 305 22.58 23.14 11.38
N MET A 306 21.42 23.24 12.00
CA MET A 306 20.99 22.25 12.98
C MET A 306 20.29 21.10 12.24
N ASP A 307 20.70 19.87 12.48
CA ASP A 307 19.94 18.72 11.97
C ASP A 307 18.54 18.66 12.60
N THR A 308 17.69 17.77 12.11
CA THR A 308 16.33 17.55 12.64
C THR A 308 16.31 17.09 14.11
N GLN A 309 17.48 16.85 14.73
CA GLN A 309 17.67 16.45 16.12
C GLN A 309 18.36 17.57 16.95
N GLY A 310 18.58 18.75 16.38
CA GLY A 310 19.19 19.91 17.05
C GLY A 310 20.72 19.84 17.17
N ARG A 311 21.42 18.98 16.41
CA ARG A 311 22.88 18.90 16.39
C ARG A 311 23.45 19.86 15.35
N LEU A 312 24.53 20.56 15.69
CA LEU A 312 25.31 21.36 14.75
C LEU A 312 25.91 20.44 13.67
N THR A 313 25.45 20.62 12.45
CA THR A 313 25.96 19.96 11.26
C THR A 313 26.56 20.99 10.32
N ALA A 314 27.85 20.87 10.02
CA ALA A 314 28.49 21.70 9.02
C ALA A 314 28.38 21.01 7.66
N SER A 315 27.57 21.55 6.76
CA SER A 315 27.38 21.01 5.40
C SER A 315 27.83 22.01 4.35
N LEU A 316 28.46 21.53 3.28
CA LEU A 316 28.75 22.36 2.11
C LEU A 316 27.44 22.61 1.36
N GLN A 317 27.03 23.87 1.27
CA GLN A 317 25.82 24.29 0.59
C GLN A 317 26.15 25.28 -0.52
N THR A 318 25.40 25.19 -1.61
CA THR A 318 25.47 26.17 -2.69
C THR A 318 24.52 27.32 -2.35
N ILE A 319 25.10 28.52 -2.31
CA ILE A 319 24.44 29.77 -2.00
C ILE A 319 24.25 30.51 -3.31
N ILE A 320 22.99 30.63 -3.74
CA ILE A 320 22.60 31.52 -4.84
C ILE A 320 22.15 32.84 -4.20
N THR A 321 22.73 33.94 -4.66
CA THR A 321 22.37 35.29 -4.25
C THR A 321 21.41 35.86 -5.28
N LEU A 322 20.23 36.30 -4.83
CA LEU A 322 19.23 36.91 -5.69
C LEU A 322 19.45 38.43 -5.79
N SER A 323 18.99 39.00 -6.90
CA SER A 323 18.87 40.45 -7.04
C SER A 323 17.84 41.00 -6.05
N LYS A 324 18.02 42.25 -5.61
CA LYS A 324 17.04 42.96 -4.76
C LYS A 324 15.68 43.17 -5.46
N LEU A 325 15.63 42.94 -6.77
CA LEU A 325 14.43 43.04 -7.58
C LEU A 325 13.46 41.87 -7.40
N VAL A 326 13.90 40.76 -6.79
CA VAL A 326 13.04 39.61 -6.48
C VAL A 326 12.82 39.58 -4.96
N THR A 327 11.58 39.77 -4.52
CA THR A 327 11.25 39.71 -3.09
C THR A 327 11.28 38.26 -2.60
N PRO A 328 11.61 38.00 -1.32
CA PRO A 328 11.60 36.65 -0.75
C PRO A 328 10.23 35.96 -0.89
N GLN A 329 9.15 36.71 -0.74
CA GLN A 329 7.78 36.25 -0.86
C GLN A 329 7.47 35.86 -2.30
N ALA A 330 7.82 36.70 -3.29
CA ALA A 330 7.65 36.36 -4.70
C ALA A 330 8.44 35.11 -5.07
N MET A 331 9.69 34.98 -4.61
CA MET A 331 10.50 33.78 -4.83
C MET A 331 9.86 32.52 -4.22
N GLN A 332 9.26 32.63 -3.02
CA GLN A 332 8.54 31.51 -2.41
C GLN A 332 7.36 31.06 -3.27
N GLN A 333 6.60 31.99 -3.83
CA GLN A 333 5.48 31.69 -4.73
C GLN A 333 5.98 31.12 -6.06
N THR A 334 7.08 31.63 -6.61
CA THR A 334 7.74 31.07 -7.79
C THR A 334 8.17 29.61 -7.54
N LEU A 335 8.82 29.33 -6.41
CA LEU A 335 9.18 27.96 -6.04
C LEU A 335 7.94 27.08 -5.87
N MET A 336 6.90 27.57 -5.18
CA MET A 336 5.65 26.82 -5.05
C MET A 336 5.09 26.45 -6.42
N PHE A 337 5.04 27.39 -7.36
CA PHE A 337 4.61 27.11 -8.73
C PHE A 337 5.49 26.07 -9.42
N LEU A 338 6.83 26.18 -9.31
CA LEU A 338 7.74 25.20 -9.91
C LEU A 338 7.52 23.77 -9.37
N TYR A 339 7.17 23.62 -8.09
CA TYR A 339 6.95 22.31 -7.46
C TYR A 339 5.52 21.78 -7.63
N THR A 340 4.50 22.63 -7.67
CA THR A 340 3.09 22.21 -7.59
C THR A 340 2.26 22.57 -8.82
N GLY A 341 2.74 23.52 -9.62
CA GLY A 341 2.03 24.18 -10.72
C GLY A 341 0.96 25.17 -10.25
N THR A 342 1.06 25.68 -9.02
CA THR A 342 0.10 26.63 -8.42
C THR A 342 0.80 27.64 -7.52
N ILE A 343 0.15 28.77 -7.26
CA ILE A 343 0.56 29.73 -6.22
C ILE A 343 -0.46 29.72 -5.06
N ASP A 344 -0.13 30.36 -3.94
CA ASP A 344 -1.05 30.55 -2.81
C ASP A 344 -2.16 31.55 -3.19
N SER A 345 -3.41 31.11 -3.12
CA SER A 345 -4.58 31.94 -3.45
C SER A 345 -4.79 33.11 -2.50
N LYS A 346 -4.15 33.09 -1.32
CA LYS A 346 -4.23 34.19 -0.34
C LYS A 346 -3.19 35.29 -0.59
N PHE A 347 -2.26 35.07 -1.52
CA PHE A 347 -1.20 36.02 -1.77
C PHE A 347 -1.70 37.21 -2.60
N THR A 348 -1.61 38.41 -2.06
CA THR A 348 -2.22 39.61 -2.66
C THR A 348 -1.28 40.40 -3.57
N GLN A 349 0.03 40.26 -3.42
CA GLN A 349 1.04 41.03 -4.19
C GLN A 349 1.38 40.35 -5.53
N ILE A 350 0.34 40.11 -6.34
CA ILE A 350 0.44 39.34 -7.59
C ILE A 350 1.45 39.96 -8.58
N GLN A 351 1.62 41.28 -8.58
CA GLN A 351 2.60 41.98 -9.44
C GLN A 351 4.05 41.61 -9.12
N GLU A 352 4.39 41.37 -7.86
CA GLU A 352 5.75 40.96 -7.47
C GLU A 352 6.07 39.56 -8.01
N ILE A 353 5.08 38.65 -8.02
CA ILE A 353 5.24 37.32 -8.62
C ILE A 353 5.45 37.43 -10.13
N ARG A 354 4.66 38.29 -10.80
CA ARG A 354 4.79 38.51 -12.25
C ARG A 354 6.19 39.01 -12.61
N GLN A 355 6.70 39.99 -11.88
CA GLN A 355 8.03 40.54 -12.07
C GLN A 355 9.12 39.50 -11.79
N ALA A 356 8.98 38.71 -10.73
CA ALA A 356 9.91 37.61 -10.44
C ALA A 356 9.90 36.54 -11.53
N ALA A 357 8.72 36.19 -12.07
CA ALA A 357 8.58 35.26 -13.18
C ALA A 357 9.23 35.77 -14.48
N GLU A 358 9.20 37.09 -14.72
CA GLU A 358 9.89 37.74 -15.83
C GLU A 358 11.40 37.67 -15.68
N PHE A 359 11.95 38.06 -14.53
CA PHE A 359 13.39 38.01 -14.32
C PHE A 359 13.96 36.58 -14.28
N MET A 360 13.13 35.57 -14.03
CA MET A 360 13.52 34.16 -14.06
C MET A 360 13.13 33.43 -15.35
N GLU A 361 12.57 34.15 -16.34
CA GLU A 361 12.16 33.61 -17.64
C GLU A 361 11.20 32.40 -17.50
N LEU A 362 10.15 32.56 -16.69
CA LEU A 362 9.13 31.54 -16.41
C LEU A 362 7.80 31.89 -17.09
N PRO A 363 7.65 31.63 -18.40
CA PRO A 363 6.48 32.07 -19.17
C PRO A 363 5.17 31.44 -18.69
N GLU A 364 5.19 30.20 -18.21
CA GLU A 364 3.98 29.55 -17.70
C GLU A 364 3.49 30.19 -16.40
N LEU A 365 4.40 30.65 -15.53
CA LEU A 365 4.03 31.38 -14.33
C LEU A 365 3.51 32.78 -14.68
N GLN A 366 4.13 33.46 -15.66
CA GLN A 366 3.63 34.75 -16.16
C GLN A 366 2.21 34.64 -16.70
N MET A 367 1.92 33.61 -17.50
CA MET A 367 0.57 33.34 -17.99
C MET A 367 -0.40 33.03 -16.86
N PHE A 368 0.00 32.18 -15.90
CA PHE A 368 -0.84 31.82 -14.75
C PHE A 368 -1.25 33.05 -13.94
N VAL A 369 -0.28 33.93 -13.67
CA VAL A 369 -0.49 35.18 -12.95
C VAL A 369 -1.32 36.17 -13.77
N SER A 370 -1.11 36.25 -15.08
CA SER A 370 -1.88 37.13 -15.96
C SER A 370 -3.36 36.75 -15.98
N ASN A 371 -3.68 35.45 -16.01
CA ASN A 371 -5.06 34.98 -15.90
C ASN A 371 -5.71 35.40 -14.57
N MET A 372 -4.96 35.41 -13.46
CA MET A 372 -5.48 35.90 -12.18
C MET A 372 -5.73 37.41 -12.19
N GLN A 373 -4.86 38.19 -12.83
CA GLN A 373 -5.02 39.64 -12.98
C GLN A 373 -6.23 40.01 -13.84
N SER A 374 -6.51 39.21 -14.88
CA SER A 374 -7.66 39.40 -15.77
C SER A 374 -8.97 38.78 -15.25
N HIS A 375 -8.96 38.16 -14.05
CA HIS A 375 -10.08 37.39 -13.50
C HIS A 375 -10.52 36.18 -14.36
N GLU A 376 -9.59 35.60 -15.13
CA GLU A 376 -9.76 34.42 -15.98
C GLU A 376 -9.17 33.15 -15.35
N GLU A 377 -9.25 33.03 -14.03
CA GLU A 377 -8.64 31.92 -13.27
C GLU A 377 -9.15 30.53 -13.66
N PHE A 378 -10.32 30.46 -14.30
CA PHE A 378 -10.90 29.22 -14.82
C PHE A 378 -10.04 28.54 -15.90
N LEU A 379 -9.09 29.25 -16.53
CA LEU A 379 -8.12 28.71 -17.50
C LEU A 379 -6.90 28.06 -16.83
N ASN A 380 -6.61 28.41 -15.57
CA ASN A 380 -5.42 27.93 -14.86
C ASN A 380 -5.36 26.42 -14.59
N PRO A 381 -6.49 25.68 -14.41
CA PRO A 381 -6.47 24.22 -14.32
C PRO A 381 -5.85 23.54 -15.55
N GLU A 382 -6.18 24.00 -16.76
CA GLU A 382 -5.62 23.46 -17.99
C GLU A 382 -4.13 23.82 -18.14
N LEU A 383 -3.78 25.07 -17.85
CA LEU A 383 -2.38 25.52 -17.84
C LEU A 383 -1.53 24.67 -16.87
N LYS A 384 -2.03 24.39 -15.68
CA LYS A 384 -1.39 23.53 -14.68
C LYS A 384 -1.19 22.10 -15.20
N GLN A 385 -2.17 21.55 -15.93
CA GLN A 385 -2.04 20.23 -16.54
C GLN A 385 -0.94 20.21 -17.61
N ARG A 386 -0.93 21.21 -18.51
CA ARG A 386 0.11 21.37 -19.54
C ARG A 386 1.50 21.54 -18.92
N TYR A 387 1.63 22.38 -17.89
CA TYR A 387 2.88 22.58 -17.16
C TYR A 387 3.41 21.26 -16.56
N ARG A 388 2.55 20.50 -15.88
CA ARG A 388 2.92 19.18 -15.31
C ARG A 388 3.39 18.20 -16.39
N GLN A 389 2.76 18.20 -17.55
CA GLN A 389 3.20 17.38 -18.69
C GLN A 389 4.57 17.83 -19.21
N ALA A 390 4.79 19.13 -19.39
CA ALA A 390 6.08 19.69 -19.81
C ALA A 390 7.20 19.34 -18.81
N VAL A 391 6.94 19.45 -17.50
CA VAL A 391 7.89 19.04 -16.45
C VAL A 391 8.23 17.55 -16.55
N ARG A 392 7.24 16.68 -16.77
CA ARG A 392 7.50 15.22 -16.93
C ARG A 392 8.38 14.92 -18.13
N VAL A 393 8.12 15.57 -19.27
CA VAL A 393 8.94 15.42 -20.49
C VAL A 393 10.37 15.89 -20.24
N ARG A 394 10.53 17.06 -19.60
CA ARG A 394 11.86 17.59 -19.24
C ARG A 394 12.61 16.71 -18.25
N LEU A 395 11.94 16.14 -17.24
CA LEU A 395 12.56 15.20 -16.31
C LEU A 395 13.03 13.93 -17.02
N ASN A 396 12.26 13.45 -18.00
CA ASN A 396 12.67 12.30 -18.79
C ASN A 396 13.93 12.62 -19.61
N ASP A 397 13.93 13.71 -20.38
CA ASP A 397 15.06 14.09 -21.24
C ASP A 397 16.32 14.46 -20.43
N LEU A 398 16.21 15.42 -19.52
CA LEU A 398 17.38 15.96 -18.81
C LEU A 398 17.90 14.98 -17.74
N CYS A 399 17.02 14.38 -16.96
CA CYS A 399 17.45 13.54 -15.84
C CYS A 399 17.64 12.07 -16.23
N LEU A 400 16.74 11.46 -17.01
CA LEU A 400 16.84 10.03 -17.33
C LEU A 400 17.70 9.76 -18.57
N SER A 401 17.56 10.56 -19.63
CA SER A 401 18.33 10.36 -20.87
C SER A 401 19.76 10.92 -20.77
N GLN A 402 19.91 12.12 -20.20
CA GLN A 402 21.23 12.79 -20.11
C GLN A 402 21.93 12.60 -18.75
N GLY A 403 21.22 12.21 -17.69
CA GLY A 403 21.81 12.04 -16.36
C GLY A 403 22.25 13.34 -15.68
N LEU A 404 21.74 14.49 -16.12
CA LEU A 404 22.15 15.80 -15.61
C LEU A 404 21.79 15.96 -14.13
N PHE A 405 22.77 16.34 -13.31
CA PHE A 405 22.66 16.51 -11.86
C PHE A 405 22.46 15.23 -11.05
N ALA A 406 22.74 14.06 -11.65
CA ALA A 406 22.76 12.81 -10.89
C ALA A 406 23.80 12.87 -9.76
N ASP A 407 23.39 12.47 -8.56
CA ASP A 407 24.18 12.49 -7.32
C ASP A 407 24.41 11.08 -6.76
N VAL A 408 23.93 10.04 -7.46
CA VAL A 408 24.14 8.63 -7.15
C VAL A 408 24.18 7.79 -8.42
N ILE A 409 24.98 6.72 -8.41
CA ILE A 409 25.04 5.72 -9.48
C ILE A 409 24.63 4.37 -8.90
N PHE A 410 23.74 3.65 -9.58
CA PHE A 410 23.38 2.28 -9.24
C PHE A 410 24.19 1.30 -10.08
N GLN A 411 24.94 0.43 -9.43
CA GLN A 411 25.59 -0.73 -10.05
C GLN A 411 24.60 -1.89 -10.07
N LEU A 412 24.20 -2.26 -11.28
CA LEU A 412 23.25 -3.32 -11.61
C LEU A 412 24.00 -4.53 -12.20
N ASP A 413 23.28 -5.61 -12.46
CA ASP A 413 23.87 -6.88 -12.92
C ASP A 413 24.54 -6.74 -14.30
N ASP A 414 23.97 -5.90 -15.17
CA ASP A 414 24.37 -5.71 -16.58
C ASP A 414 24.88 -4.29 -16.88
N GLY A 415 25.06 -3.42 -15.87
CA GLY A 415 25.57 -2.07 -16.10
C GLY A 415 25.42 -1.09 -14.93
N CYS A 416 25.62 0.19 -15.22
CA CYS A 416 25.47 1.29 -14.26
C CYS A 416 24.41 2.28 -14.73
N ILE A 417 23.59 2.79 -13.81
CA ILE A 417 22.59 3.82 -14.10
C ILE A 417 22.72 5.00 -13.12
N PRO A 418 22.92 6.24 -13.61
CA PRO A 418 22.89 7.43 -12.76
C PRO A 418 21.45 7.77 -12.35
N ALA A 419 21.28 8.27 -11.13
CA ALA A 419 19.98 8.69 -10.60
C ALA A 419 20.13 9.85 -9.60
N HIS A 420 19.00 10.31 -9.06
CA HIS A 420 18.92 11.52 -8.24
C HIS A 420 18.26 11.19 -6.91
N LYS A 421 19.03 11.15 -5.82
CA LYS A 421 18.55 10.83 -4.47
C LYS A 421 17.28 11.62 -4.13
N PRO A 422 17.16 12.95 -4.36
CA PRO A 422 15.95 13.69 -4.01
C PRO A 422 14.66 13.17 -4.67
N LEU A 423 14.73 12.79 -5.94
CA LEU A 423 13.57 12.30 -6.69
C LEU A 423 13.20 10.88 -6.26
N LEU A 424 14.20 10.03 -6.03
CA LEU A 424 14.01 8.68 -5.49
C LEU A 424 13.38 8.72 -4.10
N MET A 425 13.97 9.49 -3.17
CA MET A 425 13.49 9.63 -1.80
C MET A 425 12.09 10.27 -1.75
N ALA A 426 11.73 11.14 -2.69
CA ALA A 426 10.38 11.72 -2.73
C ALA A 426 9.30 10.70 -3.10
N ARG A 427 9.66 9.65 -3.84
CA ARG A 427 8.70 8.74 -4.50
C ARG A 427 8.83 7.27 -4.09
N CYS A 428 9.85 6.91 -3.32
CA CYS A 428 10.08 5.57 -2.79
C CYS A 428 10.57 5.66 -1.34
N ASP A 429 9.75 5.17 -0.41
CA ASP A 429 10.08 5.21 1.03
C ASP A 429 11.27 4.31 1.38
N MET A 430 11.42 3.16 0.70
CA MET A 430 12.58 2.28 0.86
C MET A 430 13.89 3.01 0.48
N MET A 431 13.89 3.71 -0.65
CA MET A 431 15.05 4.54 -1.06
C MET A 431 15.21 5.77 -0.16
N ARG A 432 14.13 6.35 0.37
CA ARG A 432 14.21 7.38 1.42
C ARG A 432 14.94 6.85 2.64
N ALA A 433 14.58 5.68 3.14
CA ALA A 433 15.24 5.06 4.27
C ALA A 433 16.71 4.74 3.95
N MET A 434 17.00 4.22 2.75
CA MET A 434 18.37 3.93 2.29
C MET A 434 19.27 5.18 2.28
N PHE A 435 18.74 6.32 1.83
CA PHE A 435 19.52 7.55 1.69
C PHE A 435 19.43 8.50 2.89
N SER A 436 18.58 8.20 3.88
CA SER A 436 18.41 9.01 5.10
C SER A 436 19.03 8.32 6.30
N GLY A 437 19.49 9.10 7.29
CA GLY A 437 20.11 8.57 8.51
C GLY A 437 21.55 8.12 8.29
N ASP A 438 22.05 7.25 9.17
CA ASP A 438 23.46 6.85 9.25
C ASP A 438 23.81 5.60 8.41
N PHE A 439 22.99 5.27 7.41
CA PHE A 439 23.26 4.14 6.50
C PHE A 439 24.44 4.47 5.57
N ARG A 440 25.24 3.45 5.23
CA ARG A 440 26.43 3.60 4.36
C ARG A 440 26.04 4.20 3.00
N GLU A 441 24.90 3.78 2.50
CA GLU A 441 24.28 4.19 1.24
C GLU A 441 23.94 5.68 1.20
N GLY A 442 23.67 6.31 2.35
CA GLY A 442 23.42 7.75 2.46
C GLY A 442 24.60 8.59 1.93
N SER A 443 25.83 8.19 2.28
CA SER A 443 27.06 8.87 1.86
C SER A 443 27.70 8.29 0.59
N ALA A 444 27.29 7.09 0.17
CA ALA A 444 27.86 6.44 -0.99
C ALA A 444 27.51 7.14 -2.31
N LYS A 445 28.49 7.20 -3.23
CA LYS A 445 28.31 7.64 -4.62
C LYS A 445 27.83 6.53 -5.54
N VAL A 446 28.18 5.27 -5.22
CA VAL A 446 27.78 4.08 -5.97
C VAL A 446 27.03 3.14 -5.03
N ILE A 447 25.86 2.68 -5.46
CA ILE A 447 25.00 1.75 -4.71
C ILE A 447 24.92 0.44 -5.50
N HIS A 448 25.31 -0.66 -4.86
CA HIS A 448 25.13 -1.99 -5.43
C HIS A 448 23.68 -2.44 -5.27
N PHE A 449 23.07 -2.88 -6.37
CA PHE A 449 21.66 -3.24 -6.38
C PHE A 449 21.44 -4.54 -7.18
N PRO A 450 21.85 -5.69 -6.60
CA PRO A 450 21.91 -6.96 -7.32
C PRO A 450 20.53 -7.53 -7.65
N GLY A 451 20.50 -8.40 -8.67
CA GLY A 451 19.30 -9.09 -9.14
C GLY A 451 18.39 -8.19 -9.98
N VAL A 452 18.92 -7.10 -10.53
CA VAL A 452 18.15 -6.13 -11.32
C VAL A 452 18.95 -5.74 -12.55
N ARG A 453 18.28 -5.81 -13.70
CA ARG A 453 18.82 -5.40 -15.00
C ARG A 453 18.56 -3.93 -15.28
N CYS A 454 19.44 -3.32 -16.07
CA CYS A 454 19.37 -1.91 -16.48
C CYS A 454 18.02 -1.55 -17.10
N GLU A 455 17.48 -2.42 -17.96
CA GLU A 455 16.19 -2.17 -18.60
C GLU A 455 15.04 -2.07 -17.59
N VAL A 456 14.97 -3.00 -16.64
CA VAL A 456 13.93 -3.02 -15.60
C VAL A 456 14.06 -1.80 -14.69
N PHE A 457 15.30 -1.46 -14.32
CA PHE A 457 15.58 -0.30 -13.50
C PHE A 457 15.25 1.03 -14.22
N ARG A 458 15.46 1.13 -15.54
CA ARG A 458 15.03 2.31 -16.33
C ARG A 458 13.52 2.50 -16.30
N VAL A 459 12.74 1.42 -16.36
CA VAL A 459 11.27 1.51 -16.25
C VAL A 459 10.87 1.97 -14.84
N LEU A 460 11.52 1.45 -13.80
CA LEU A 460 11.34 1.94 -12.43
C LEU A 460 11.65 3.44 -12.31
N LEU A 461 12.77 3.92 -12.86
CA LEU A 461 13.10 5.33 -12.83
C LEU A 461 12.09 6.18 -13.60
N CYS A 462 11.63 5.73 -14.77
CA CYS A 462 10.56 6.40 -15.52
C CYS A 462 9.30 6.56 -14.66
N TYR A 463 8.92 5.51 -13.93
CA TYR A 463 7.81 5.58 -12.99
C TYR A 463 8.06 6.58 -11.85
N LEU A 464 9.22 6.51 -11.19
CA LEU A 464 9.53 7.40 -10.06
C LEU A 464 9.61 8.88 -10.49
N TYR A 465 10.07 9.17 -11.70
CA TYR A 465 10.30 10.53 -12.18
C TYR A 465 9.06 11.11 -12.87
N CYS A 466 8.37 10.29 -13.67
CA CYS A 466 7.33 10.75 -14.58
C CYS A 466 5.93 10.22 -14.23
N ASP A 467 5.81 9.33 -13.23
CA ASP A 467 4.56 8.64 -12.86
C ASP A 467 3.93 7.88 -14.03
N ALA A 468 4.78 7.31 -14.88
CA ALA A 468 4.39 6.59 -16.09
C ALA A 468 5.14 5.25 -16.21
N VAL A 469 4.45 4.24 -16.74
CA VAL A 469 5.03 2.97 -17.17
C VAL A 469 4.88 2.91 -18.68
N GLY A 470 5.98 2.68 -19.38
CA GLY A 470 5.98 2.58 -20.85
C GLY A 470 5.25 1.32 -21.34
N PRO A 471 5.30 1.04 -22.66
CA PRO A 471 4.89 -0.25 -23.19
C PRO A 471 5.63 -1.39 -22.46
N LEU A 472 4.87 -2.38 -22.00
CA LEU A 472 5.41 -3.50 -21.22
C LEU A 472 4.88 -4.81 -21.79
N SER A 473 5.80 -5.72 -22.13
CA SER A 473 5.43 -7.05 -22.61
C SER A 473 4.99 -7.94 -21.44
N PRO A 474 3.91 -8.74 -21.58
CA PRO A 474 3.50 -9.71 -20.57
C PRO A 474 4.61 -10.72 -20.21
N HIS A 475 5.52 -11.03 -21.14
CA HIS A 475 6.62 -11.98 -20.87
C HIS A 475 7.72 -11.40 -19.97
N ARG A 476 7.78 -10.08 -19.82
CA ARG A 476 8.88 -9.38 -19.15
C ARG A 476 8.41 -8.55 -17.95
N CYS A 477 7.13 -8.66 -17.58
CA CYS A 477 6.57 -7.89 -16.48
C CYS A 477 6.98 -8.45 -15.11
N VAL A 478 7.33 -9.74 -15.00
CA VAL A 478 7.65 -10.41 -13.73
C VAL A 478 8.84 -9.76 -13.03
N ASP A 479 9.95 -9.51 -13.72
CA ASP A 479 11.13 -8.82 -13.13
C ASP A 479 10.76 -7.44 -12.55
N LEU A 480 9.84 -6.73 -13.23
CA LEU A 480 9.39 -5.41 -12.79
C LEU A 480 8.40 -5.50 -11.62
N LEU A 481 7.54 -6.52 -11.59
CA LEU A 481 6.65 -6.83 -10.46
C LEU A 481 7.46 -7.19 -9.21
N GLU A 482 8.47 -8.05 -9.36
CA GLU A 482 9.39 -8.41 -8.29
C GLU A 482 10.06 -7.15 -7.72
N LEU A 483 10.62 -6.31 -8.60
CA LEU A 483 11.28 -5.08 -8.21
C LEU A 483 10.32 -4.09 -7.52
N ALA A 484 9.11 -3.93 -8.05
CA ALA A 484 8.09 -3.04 -7.49
C ALA A 484 7.66 -3.51 -6.09
N ASN A 485 7.48 -4.81 -5.89
CA ASN A 485 7.14 -5.39 -4.61
C ASN A 485 8.30 -5.25 -3.60
N ARG A 486 9.54 -5.53 -4.05
CA ARG A 486 10.78 -5.36 -3.25
C ARG A 486 10.98 -3.94 -2.75
N LEU A 487 10.57 -2.95 -3.55
CA LEU A 487 10.64 -1.53 -3.22
C LEU A 487 9.36 -0.97 -2.57
N CYS A 488 8.38 -1.84 -2.30
CA CYS A 488 7.08 -1.49 -1.71
C CYS A 488 6.33 -0.40 -2.48
N LEU A 489 6.21 -0.56 -3.81
CA LEU A 489 5.58 0.40 -4.72
C LEU A 489 4.22 -0.12 -5.25
N PRO A 490 3.13 -0.09 -4.45
CA PRO A 490 1.83 -0.65 -4.86
C PRO A 490 1.21 0.05 -6.07
N ARG A 491 1.40 1.37 -6.20
CA ARG A 491 0.93 2.11 -7.39
C ARG A 491 1.66 1.67 -8.67
N LEU A 492 2.93 1.29 -8.58
CA LEU A 492 3.66 0.75 -9.73
C LEU A 492 3.11 -0.63 -10.12
N ILE A 493 2.83 -1.50 -9.13
CA ILE A 493 2.17 -2.80 -9.37
C ILE A 493 0.85 -2.58 -10.12
N ASN A 494 -0.04 -1.72 -9.62
CA ASN A 494 -1.33 -1.46 -10.28
C ASN A 494 -1.18 -0.94 -11.73
N LEU A 495 -0.17 -0.10 -12.00
CA LEU A 495 0.11 0.38 -13.36
C LEU A 495 0.63 -0.74 -14.27
N ILE A 496 1.46 -1.65 -13.74
CA ILE A 496 1.95 -2.83 -14.45
C ILE A 496 0.77 -3.75 -14.79
N GLU A 497 -0.08 -4.06 -13.82
CA GLU A 497 -1.27 -4.89 -14.02
C GLU A 497 -2.15 -4.32 -15.13
N LYS A 498 -2.49 -3.04 -15.04
CA LYS A 498 -3.28 -2.35 -16.06
C LYS A 498 -2.64 -2.48 -17.45
N ARG A 499 -1.33 -2.20 -17.56
CA ARG A 499 -0.64 -2.20 -18.84
C ARG A 499 -0.54 -3.60 -19.45
N VAL A 500 -0.30 -4.61 -18.62
CA VAL A 500 -0.22 -6.01 -19.06
C VAL A 500 -1.60 -6.51 -19.47
N VAL A 501 -2.67 -6.21 -18.73
CA VAL A 501 -4.04 -6.57 -19.12
C VAL A 501 -4.45 -5.92 -20.43
N GLU A 502 -4.16 -4.62 -20.63
CA GLU A 502 -4.40 -3.93 -21.91
C GLU A 502 -3.71 -4.65 -23.07
N GLU A 503 -2.46 -5.07 -22.90
CA GLU A 503 -1.71 -5.77 -23.94
C GLU A 503 -2.24 -7.19 -24.17
N LEU A 504 -2.60 -7.93 -23.12
CA LEU A 504 -3.21 -9.27 -23.25
C LEU A 504 -4.56 -9.20 -23.98
N VAL A 505 -5.41 -8.21 -23.67
CA VAL A 505 -6.67 -7.96 -24.36
C VAL A 505 -6.43 -7.61 -25.84
N ARG A 506 -5.39 -6.82 -26.12
CA ARG A 506 -4.99 -6.54 -27.50
C ARG A 506 -4.58 -7.81 -28.24
N ILE A 507 -3.74 -8.66 -27.66
CA ILE A 507 -3.30 -9.93 -28.26
C ILE A 507 -4.50 -10.86 -28.52
N CYS A 508 -5.46 -10.95 -27.58
CA CYS A 508 -6.71 -11.72 -27.76
C CYS A 508 -7.51 -11.32 -29.00
N THR A 509 -7.44 -10.05 -29.41
CA THR A 509 -8.22 -9.51 -30.53
C THR A 509 -7.49 -9.62 -31.87
N THR A 510 -6.16 -9.69 -31.88
CA THR A 510 -5.35 -9.71 -33.10
C THR A 510 -4.80 -11.09 -33.47
N ASN A 511 -4.51 -11.95 -32.49
CA ASN A 511 -3.87 -13.26 -32.68
C ASN A 511 -4.78 -14.42 -32.26
N ASP A 512 -4.36 -15.66 -32.53
CA ASP A 512 -5.03 -16.83 -31.98
C ASP A 512 -4.94 -16.83 -30.45
N ASN A 513 -6.09 -17.01 -29.78
CA ASN A 513 -6.24 -16.94 -28.32
C ASN A 513 -5.37 -17.98 -27.56
N SER A 514 -4.79 -18.92 -28.30
CA SER A 514 -3.86 -19.95 -27.85
C SER A 514 -2.64 -19.37 -27.11
N ASP A 515 -2.04 -18.30 -27.63
CA ASP A 515 -0.83 -17.70 -27.03
C ASP A 515 -1.13 -17.08 -25.65
N VAL A 516 -2.30 -16.46 -25.51
CA VAL A 516 -2.71 -15.78 -24.27
C VAL A 516 -2.95 -16.78 -23.14
N VAL A 517 -3.51 -17.94 -23.45
CA VAL A 517 -3.71 -19.01 -22.46
C VAL A 517 -2.37 -19.47 -21.87
N GLU A 518 -1.35 -19.64 -22.70
CA GLU A 518 -0.02 -20.05 -22.24
C GLU A 518 0.64 -18.94 -21.39
N ILE A 519 0.51 -17.68 -21.81
CA ILE A 519 1.03 -16.52 -21.07
C ILE A 519 0.37 -16.43 -19.69
N CYS A 520 -0.97 -16.51 -19.63
CA CYS A 520 -1.72 -16.46 -18.37
C CYS A 520 -1.29 -17.57 -17.41
N LEU A 521 -0.99 -18.77 -17.92
CA LEU A 521 -0.55 -19.86 -17.07
C LEU A 521 0.82 -19.61 -16.45
N LYS A 522 1.75 -19.05 -17.24
CA LYS A 522 3.10 -18.70 -16.77
C LYS A 522 3.08 -17.51 -15.81
N LEU A 523 2.12 -16.60 -15.94
CA LEU A 523 2.00 -15.41 -15.10
C LEU A 523 1.23 -15.64 -13.80
N LEU A 524 0.31 -16.59 -13.73
CA LEU A 524 -0.63 -16.73 -12.62
C LEU A 524 0.06 -16.78 -11.24
N GLU A 525 1.08 -17.63 -11.08
CA GLU A 525 1.78 -17.79 -9.81
C GLU A 525 2.74 -16.63 -9.48
N PRO A 526 3.59 -16.16 -10.42
CA PRO A 526 4.38 -14.95 -10.20
C PRO A 526 3.54 -13.73 -9.82
N CYS A 527 2.38 -13.54 -10.45
CA CYS A 527 1.49 -12.43 -10.12
C CYS A 527 0.98 -12.51 -8.67
N LYS A 528 0.53 -13.70 -8.23
CA LYS A 528 0.10 -13.91 -6.83
C LYS A 528 1.27 -13.73 -5.85
N LEU A 529 2.46 -14.20 -6.19
CA LEU A 529 3.66 -14.08 -5.34
C LEU A 529 4.09 -12.63 -5.15
N HIS A 530 3.94 -11.80 -6.18
CA HIS A 530 4.35 -10.40 -6.18
C HIS A 530 3.20 -9.41 -5.93
N ASN A 531 2.08 -9.89 -5.37
CA ASN A 531 0.90 -9.09 -4.98
C ASN A 531 0.26 -8.31 -6.15
N ALA A 532 0.28 -8.89 -7.36
CA ALA A 532 -0.40 -8.38 -8.54
C ALA A 532 -1.73 -9.11 -8.74
N ASP A 533 -2.67 -8.91 -7.81
CA ASP A 533 -3.85 -9.77 -7.75
C ASP A 533 -4.90 -9.45 -8.84
N GLN A 534 -4.96 -8.24 -9.40
CA GLN A 534 -5.90 -7.90 -10.48
C GLN A 534 -5.48 -8.61 -11.75
N LEU A 535 -4.17 -8.65 -12.02
CA LEU A 535 -3.62 -9.41 -13.13
C LEU A 535 -3.78 -10.91 -12.88
N ALA A 536 -3.57 -11.39 -11.65
CA ALA A 536 -3.78 -12.80 -11.30
C ALA A 536 -5.24 -13.23 -11.47
N ASP A 537 -6.20 -12.42 -11.01
CA ASP A 537 -7.63 -12.66 -11.15
C ASP A 537 -8.06 -12.64 -12.61
N TRP A 538 -7.53 -11.69 -13.40
CA TRP A 538 -7.76 -11.64 -14.83
C TRP A 538 -7.24 -12.90 -15.53
N CYS A 539 -6.00 -13.31 -15.23
CA CYS A 539 -5.41 -14.55 -15.73
C CYS A 539 -6.27 -15.76 -15.35
N MET A 540 -6.68 -15.85 -14.08
CA MET A 540 -7.51 -16.95 -13.58
C MET A 540 -8.87 -17.03 -14.32
N SER A 541 -9.55 -15.89 -14.47
CA SER A 541 -10.82 -15.80 -15.19
C SER A 541 -10.68 -16.18 -16.67
N HIS A 542 -9.61 -15.70 -17.31
CA HIS A 542 -9.33 -16.03 -18.71
C HIS A 542 -9.06 -17.54 -18.89
N LEU A 543 -8.33 -18.15 -17.96
CA LEU A 543 -8.07 -19.59 -17.96
C LEU A 543 -9.32 -20.42 -17.70
N CYS A 544 -10.19 -20.00 -16.77
CA CYS A 544 -11.49 -20.66 -16.53
C CYS A 544 -12.36 -20.64 -17.78
N THR A 545 -12.41 -19.50 -18.49
CA THR A 545 -13.22 -19.32 -19.70
C THR A 545 -12.70 -20.15 -20.88
N ASN A 546 -11.40 -20.46 -20.88
CA ASN A 546 -10.72 -21.21 -21.95
C ASN A 546 -10.22 -22.59 -21.49
N TYR A 547 -10.83 -23.17 -20.45
CA TYR A 547 -10.36 -24.38 -19.78
C TYR A 547 -10.18 -25.58 -20.74
N ASN A 548 -11.08 -25.76 -21.70
CA ASN A 548 -10.99 -26.84 -22.69
C ASN A 548 -9.76 -26.71 -23.61
N LYS A 549 -9.37 -25.48 -23.97
CA LYS A 549 -8.17 -25.22 -24.76
C LYS A 549 -6.92 -25.47 -23.92
N LEU A 550 -6.93 -24.99 -22.69
CA LEU A 550 -5.88 -25.21 -21.69
C LEU A 550 -5.53 -26.70 -21.55
N CYS A 551 -6.53 -27.57 -21.35
CA CYS A 551 -6.30 -29.01 -21.19
C CYS A 551 -5.68 -29.68 -22.42
N LYS A 552 -5.95 -29.16 -23.62
CA LYS A 552 -5.40 -29.68 -24.89
C LYS A 552 -3.98 -29.19 -25.14
N MET A 553 -3.70 -27.93 -24.85
CA MET A 553 -2.41 -27.31 -25.18
C MET A 553 -1.31 -27.65 -24.17
N SER A 554 -1.58 -27.48 -22.87
CA SER A 554 -0.53 -27.46 -21.84
C SER A 554 -0.87 -28.28 -20.60
N PRO A 555 -1.18 -29.59 -20.74
CA PRO A 555 -1.55 -30.44 -19.60
C PRO A 555 -0.41 -30.62 -18.58
N LYS A 556 0.85 -30.50 -19.01
CA LYS A 556 2.01 -30.55 -18.11
C LYS A 556 2.08 -29.32 -17.21
N LEU A 557 1.88 -28.14 -17.79
CA LEU A 557 1.97 -26.86 -17.08
C LEU A 557 0.76 -26.64 -16.15
N LEU A 558 -0.42 -27.14 -16.53
CA LEU A 558 -1.59 -27.17 -15.65
C LEU A 558 -1.34 -28.02 -14.39
N ARG A 559 -0.69 -29.19 -14.54
CA ARG A 559 -0.37 -30.07 -13.41
C ARG A 559 0.75 -29.55 -12.51
N SER A 560 1.57 -28.61 -12.99
CA SER A 560 2.61 -27.98 -12.17
C SER A 560 2.10 -26.82 -11.33
N LEU A 561 0.88 -26.33 -11.57
CA LEU A 561 0.30 -25.26 -10.76
C LEU A 561 0.05 -25.72 -9.32
N HIS A 562 -0.02 -24.78 -8.38
CA HIS A 562 -0.43 -25.04 -7.00
C HIS A 562 -1.79 -25.77 -6.95
N PRO A 563 -1.98 -26.77 -6.07
CA PRO A 563 -3.22 -27.55 -5.98
C PRO A 563 -4.49 -26.69 -5.90
N ASP A 564 -4.50 -25.65 -5.06
CA ASP A 564 -5.64 -24.73 -4.92
C ASP A 564 -6.01 -24.04 -6.25
N ASN A 565 -5.02 -23.71 -7.09
CA ASN A 565 -5.27 -23.13 -8.40
C ASN A 565 -5.87 -24.18 -9.36
N GLN A 566 -5.41 -25.43 -9.29
CA GLN A 566 -5.96 -26.52 -10.10
C GLN A 566 -7.42 -26.80 -9.72
N GLU A 567 -7.71 -26.88 -8.42
CA GLU A 567 -9.06 -27.08 -7.89
C GLU A 567 -9.99 -25.94 -8.31
N TYR A 568 -9.56 -24.69 -8.11
CA TYR A 568 -10.34 -23.52 -8.53
C TYR A 568 -10.66 -23.54 -10.03
N LEU A 569 -9.68 -23.86 -10.88
CA LEU A 569 -9.88 -23.96 -12.33
C LEU A 569 -10.86 -25.09 -12.69
N MET A 570 -10.84 -26.22 -12.00
CA MET A 570 -11.77 -27.34 -12.23
C MET A 570 -13.20 -26.98 -11.82
N GLU A 571 -13.37 -26.31 -10.68
CA GLU A 571 -14.68 -25.92 -10.15
C GLU A 571 -15.34 -24.81 -10.98
N ASN A 572 -14.56 -23.80 -11.40
CA ASN A 572 -15.06 -22.60 -12.06
C ASN A 572 -14.92 -22.63 -13.58
N ARG A 573 -14.64 -23.80 -14.18
CA ARG A 573 -14.44 -23.94 -15.62
C ARG A 573 -15.67 -23.60 -16.44
N TRP A 574 -15.42 -23.06 -17.63
CA TRP A 574 -16.40 -22.92 -18.69
C TRP A 574 -16.02 -23.76 -19.93
N PRO A 575 -16.97 -24.50 -20.53
CA PRO A 575 -18.32 -24.77 -20.04
C PRO A 575 -18.33 -25.65 -18.77
N PRO A 576 -19.32 -25.50 -17.87
CA PRO A 576 -19.41 -26.29 -16.65
C PRO A 576 -19.61 -27.79 -16.93
N VAL A 577 -19.26 -28.64 -15.95
CA VAL A 577 -19.36 -30.11 -16.07
C VAL A 577 -20.78 -30.56 -16.42
N TRP A 578 -21.79 -29.98 -15.77
CA TRP A 578 -23.20 -30.34 -15.98
C TRP A 578 -23.65 -30.02 -17.42
N TYR A 579 -23.22 -28.86 -17.96
CA TYR A 579 -23.56 -28.45 -19.32
C TYR A 579 -22.98 -29.42 -20.35
N LEU A 580 -21.74 -29.86 -20.16
CA LEU A 580 -21.12 -30.84 -21.05
C LEU A 580 -21.87 -32.18 -21.02
N LYS A 581 -22.32 -32.63 -19.83
CA LYS A 581 -23.13 -33.86 -19.70
C LYS A 581 -24.48 -33.74 -20.42
N ASP A 582 -25.16 -32.61 -20.25
CA ASP A 582 -26.45 -32.35 -20.89
C ASP A 582 -26.30 -32.19 -22.41
N PHE A 583 -25.22 -31.57 -22.87
CA PHE A 583 -24.88 -31.45 -24.28
C PHE A 583 -24.59 -32.82 -24.91
N ASP A 584 -23.78 -33.65 -24.26
CA ASP A 584 -23.49 -35.03 -24.70
C ASP A 584 -24.77 -35.88 -24.75
N TYR A 585 -25.69 -35.68 -23.80
CA TYR A 585 -26.99 -36.34 -23.80
C TYR A 585 -27.86 -35.86 -24.97
N TYR A 586 -27.95 -34.54 -25.17
CA TYR A 586 -28.67 -33.96 -26.30
C TYR A 586 -28.15 -34.47 -27.65
N ASP A 587 -26.83 -34.50 -27.84
CA ASP A 587 -26.19 -34.93 -29.07
C ASP A 587 -26.44 -36.41 -29.38
N LYS A 588 -26.43 -37.26 -28.34
CA LYS A 588 -26.86 -38.67 -28.45
C LYS A 588 -28.32 -38.79 -28.88
N CYS A 589 -29.23 -38.07 -28.22
CA CYS A 589 -30.65 -38.10 -28.58
C CYS A 589 -30.90 -37.55 -29.99
N ALA A 590 -30.16 -36.52 -30.41
CA ALA A 590 -30.25 -35.97 -31.77
C ALA A 590 -29.75 -36.99 -32.81
N SER A 591 -28.63 -37.64 -32.55
CA SER A 591 -28.07 -38.71 -33.39
C SER A 591 -29.00 -39.93 -33.48
N GLU A 592 -29.65 -40.30 -32.38
CA GLU A 592 -30.65 -41.38 -32.35
C GLU A 592 -31.88 -41.03 -33.19
N ARG A 593 -32.42 -39.81 -33.07
CA ARG A 593 -33.52 -39.34 -33.93
C ARG A 593 -33.15 -39.34 -35.40
N GLU A 594 -31.96 -38.84 -35.75
CA GLU A 594 -31.50 -38.85 -37.13
C GLU A 594 -31.37 -40.29 -37.67
N ARG A 595 -30.96 -41.24 -36.83
CA ARG A 595 -30.90 -42.67 -37.18
C ARG A 595 -32.30 -43.27 -37.38
N GLU A 596 -33.25 -42.94 -36.52
CA GLU A 596 -34.66 -43.39 -36.62
C GLU A 596 -35.33 -42.84 -37.88
N GLU A 597 -35.12 -41.57 -38.20
CA GLU A 597 -35.59 -40.94 -39.43
C GLU A 597 -35.00 -41.62 -40.67
N ARG A 598 -33.69 -41.92 -40.69
CA ARG A 598 -33.05 -42.68 -41.78
C ARG A 598 -33.60 -44.11 -41.91
N VAL A 599 -34.03 -44.75 -40.82
CA VAL A 599 -34.64 -46.09 -40.86
C VAL A 599 -36.08 -46.03 -41.38
N MET A 600 -36.84 -44.99 -41.05
CA MET A 600 -38.17 -44.76 -41.63
C MET A 600 -38.12 -44.56 -43.15
N PHE A 601 -37.15 -43.78 -43.65
CA PHE A 601 -36.97 -43.60 -45.10
C PHE A 601 -36.54 -44.89 -45.84
N LYS A 602 -35.87 -45.84 -45.16
CA LYS A 602 -35.55 -47.16 -45.76
C LYS A 602 -36.73 -48.13 -45.79
N ARG A 603 -37.71 -48.00 -44.89
CA ARG A 603 -38.92 -48.85 -44.89
C ARG A 603 -39.99 -48.38 -45.89
N GLY A 604 -39.83 -47.20 -46.48
CA GLY A 604 -40.71 -46.68 -47.54
C GLY A 604 -40.36 -47.12 -48.97
N SER A 605 -39.28 -47.88 -49.18
CA SER A 605 -38.84 -48.31 -50.53
C SER A 605 -38.80 -49.83 -50.64
N SER A 606 -39.97 -50.46 -50.49
CA SER A 606 -40.17 -51.89 -50.81
C SER A 606 -41.64 -52.11 -51.16
N GLY A 607 -42.04 -51.79 -52.40
CA GLY A 607 -43.37 -52.12 -52.89
C GLY A 607 -43.77 -51.45 -54.20
N GLY A 608 -43.42 -52.06 -55.33
CA GLY A 608 -44.32 -52.13 -56.51
C GLY A 608 -44.22 -51.05 -57.60
N GLY A 609 -43.32 -51.29 -58.57
CA GLY A 609 -43.65 -51.35 -60.00
C GLY A 609 -44.09 -50.10 -60.78
N CYS A 610 -43.24 -49.65 -61.71
CA CYS A 610 -43.61 -49.59 -63.14
C CYS A 610 -42.35 -49.37 -64.01
N LEU A 611 -42.15 -50.24 -65.00
CA LEU A 611 -41.19 -50.11 -66.09
C LEU A 611 -41.87 -49.45 -67.29
N CYS A 612 -41.46 -48.24 -67.70
CA CYS A 612 -41.70 -47.65 -69.02
C CYS A 612 -40.66 -46.55 -69.32
N PHE A 613 -40.19 -46.52 -70.56
CA PHE A 613 -39.10 -45.70 -71.14
C PHE A 613 -39.38 -44.18 -71.23
N GLY A 614 -38.31 -43.37 -71.30
CA GLY A 614 -38.31 -42.10 -72.07
C GLY A 614 -37.57 -40.87 -71.50
N SER A 615 -36.28 -40.76 -71.80
CA SER A 615 -35.49 -39.54 -72.10
C SER A 615 -35.54 -38.24 -71.25
N SER A 616 -34.34 -37.86 -70.79
CA SER A 616 -33.75 -36.50 -70.76
C SER A 616 -34.28 -35.45 -69.77
N ALA A 617 -33.49 -35.12 -68.73
CA ALA A 617 -33.07 -33.74 -68.44
C ALA A 617 -32.06 -33.62 -67.26
N ALA A 618 -30.97 -32.93 -67.57
CA ALA A 618 -30.22 -31.96 -66.75
C ALA A 618 -29.53 -32.39 -65.42
N ARG A 619 -28.20 -32.24 -65.48
CA ARG A 619 -27.25 -32.17 -64.37
C ARG A 619 -27.62 -31.09 -63.35
N GLY A 620 -27.47 -31.41 -62.07
CA GLY A 620 -27.46 -30.46 -60.96
C GLY A 620 -26.90 -31.14 -59.72
N ALA A 621 -25.57 -31.19 -59.62
CA ALA A 621 -24.88 -31.65 -58.42
C ALA A 621 -24.96 -30.54 -57.34
N THR A 622 -25.69 -30.80 -56.25
CA THR A 622 -25.53 -30.04 -55.01
C THR A 622 -24.57 -30.81 -54.10
N SER A 623 -23.37 -30.27 -54.00
CA SER A 623 -22.36 -30.66 -53.03
C SER A 623 -22.78 -30.28 -51.61
N ASN A 624 -22.44 -31.14 -50.66
CA ASN A 624 -22.56 -30.97 -49.22
C ASN A 624 -22.14 -29.57 -48.73
N PHE A 625 -23.04 -28.86 -48.06
CA PHE A 625 -22.67 -27.83 -47.10
C PHE A 625 -22.62 -28.46 -45.70
N ARG A 626 -21.41 -28.87 -45.29
CA ARG A 626 -21.07 -28.98 -43.87
C ARG A 626 -21.06 -27.57 -43.30
N LEU A 627 -21.98 -27.27 -42.38
CA LEU A 627 -21.95 -26.03 -41.61
C LEU A 627 -20.73 -26.04 -40.67
N ASN A 628 -19.81 -25.11 -40.92
CA ASN A 628 -18.67 -24.79 -40.06
C ASN A 628 -19.14 -24.18 -38.72
N PRO A 629 -18.73 -24.68 -37.54
CA PRO A 629 -19.23 -24.21 -36.24
C PRO A 629 -18.52 -22.96 -35.68
N LEU A 630 -18.02 -22.05 -36.53
CA LEU A 630 -17.24 -20.88 -36.10
C LEU A 630 -18.02 -19.55 -36.11
N ASN A 631 -19.22 -19.48 -36.71
CA ASN A 631 -19.94 -18.21 -36.86
C ASN A 631 -21.09 -17.95 -35.86
N SER A 632 -21.36 -18.86 -34.92
CA SER A 632 -22.30 -18.62 -33.81
C SER A 632 -21.63 -18.02 -32.56
N TYR A 633 -20.30 -17.92 -32.53
CA TYR A 633 -19.53 -17.46 -31.36
C TYR A 633 -19.47 -15.94 -31.15
N LEU A 634 -19.93 -15.11 -32.09
CA LEU A 634 -19.81 -13.64 -32.00
C LEU A 634 -21.10 -12.88 -31.63
N ARG A 635 -22.24 -13.56 -31.45
CA ARG A 635 -23.52 -12.88 -31.14
C ARG A 635 -24.03 -13.05 -29.70
N LEU A 636 -23.44 -13.92 -28.88
CA LEU A 636 -23.91 -14.18 -27.50
C LEU A 636 -22.97 -13.66 -26.40
N SER A 637 -21.77 -13.15 -26.75
CA SER A 637 -20.83 -12.56 -25.78
C SER A 637 -21.19 -11.12 -25.33
N ARG A 638 -22.30 -10.54 -25.82
CA ARG A 638 -22.79 -9.22 -25.38
C ARG A 638 -23.83 -9.25 -24.26
N TRP A 639 -24.29 -10.43 -23.82
CA TRP A 639 -25.37 -10.57 -22.84
C TRP A 639 -24.99 -11.57 -21.74
N ALA A 640 -23.92 -11.30 -20.98
CA ALA A 640 -23.66 -11.96 -19.71
C ALA A 640 -22.66 -11.15 -18.88
N CYS A 641 -23.10 -10.02 -18.31
CA CYS A 641 -22.49 -9.52 -17.07
C CYS A 641 -23.05 -10.32 -15.88
N PRO A 642 -22.25 -10.66 -14.86
CA PRO A 642 -22.74 -11.25 -13.62
C PRO A 642 -23.56 -10.23 -12.79
N PRO A 643 -24.44 -10.69 -11.89
CA PRO A 643 -25.39 -9.82 -11.20
C PRO A 643 -24.70 -9.07 -10.07
N ASN A 644 -24.80 -7.74 -10.07
CA ASN A 644 -24.86 -6.97 -8.83
C ASN A 644 -25.49 -5.59 -9.07
N SER A 645 -26.65 -5.36 -8.46
CA SER A 645 -26.89 -4.16 -7.65
C SER A 645 -28.31 -4.17 -7.07
N GLY A 646 -28.37 -4.08 -5.73
CA GLY A 646 -29.48 -3.42 -5.07
C GLY A 646 -29.56 -1.96 -5.53
N ARG A 647 -30.79 -1.49 -5.69
CA ARG A 647 -31.20 -0.20 -6.25
C ARG A 647 -30.67 1.01 -5.48
N SER A 648 -30.34 2.06 -6.22
CA SER A 648 -30.75 3.45 -5.91
C SER A 648 -30.78 4.25 -7.22
N GLU A 649 -31.96 4.76 -7.57
CA GLU A 649 -32.23 5.59 -8.74
C GLU A 649 -31.66 7.00 -8.55
N HIS A 650 -30.93 7.51 -9.54
CA HIS A 650 -30.91 8.95 -9.85
C HIS A 650 -30.76 9.13 -11.36
N THR A 651 -31.78 9.77 -11.93
CA THR A 651 -31.94 10.16 -13.33
C THR A 651 -31.02 11.34 -13.68
N PHE A 652 -30.33 11.27 -14.82
CA PHE A 652 -29.81 12.44 -15.51
C PHE A 652 -30.08 12.32 -17.02
N ASN A 653 -30.84 13.28 -17.54
CA ASN A 653 -31.15 13.49 -18.95
C ASN A 653 -29.89 13.91 -19.72
N SER A 654 -29.63 13.28 -20.86
CA SER A 654 -28.75 13.79 -21.92
C SER A 654 -29.60 14.43 -23.01
N LEU A 655 -29.46 15.74 -23.21
CA LEU A 655 -29.93 16.47 -24.38
C LEU A 655 -28.82 16.45 -25.43
N ASP A 656 -29.13 15.84 -26.58
CA ASP A 656 -28.47 16.06 -27.85
C ASP A 656 -28.78 17.47 -28.36
N THR A 657 -27.76 18.20 -28.82
CA THR A 657 -27.94 19.20 -29.88
C THR A 657 -26.76 19.16 -30.85
N SER A 658 -27.06 18.67 -32.04
CA SER A 658 -26.34 18.91 -33.30
C SER A 658 -26.56 20.34 -33.79
N ASN A 659 -25.58 20.88 -34.51
CA ASN A 659 -25.70 21.86 -35.61
C ASN A 659 -26.84 22.91 -35.51
N GLU A 660 -26.52 24.11 -35.04
CA GLU A 660 -26.25 25.32 -35.85
C GLU A 660 -25.54 26.37 -34.98
#